data_AF-A0A9R0R5U1-F1
#
_entry.id   AF-A0A9R0R5U1-F1
#
_cell.length_a   1.000
_cell.length_b   1.000
_cell.length_c   1.000
_cell.angle_alpha   90.00
_cell.angle_beta   90.00
_cell.angle_gamma   90.00
#
_symmetry.space_group_name_H-M   'P 1'
#
loop_
_entity.id
_entity.type
_entity.pdbx_description
1 polymer ?
#
loop_
_entity_poly.entity_id
_entity_poly.type
_entity_poly.pdbx_seq_one_letter_code
_entity_poly.pdbx_strand_id
1 'polypeptide(L)'
;MPPPPPPPPRQDFPAFPFAPYPIQSEFMSFLYSALSSGPRALALLESPTGTGKTLSIICSALQWLLDRRDAAPERANGSVPAAAGGEDDDEPDWMRDFTPLPPKKGAGKKSETHPWRRQGTKKVGGSEKSEGTGENDGEEEFLVDEYESDGEEGTRPHAAGKRAHRGGGGSSSSESEDEEEEEEATPKVYFTSRTHSQLSQFVRELKRTDFSGKLRTVCLGSRKSLCINKDVQKLGSANRINERCLELQKNKKSSKIKVEGDNKKGHRTKTSCGCPMLRNRSLQKQFRSEVSDHGALDIEDLAQIGRKIGTCPYYGARDMVRSADLVVLPYQSLLLKSARESLGLNLKNSVVIIDEAHNLADSLTSMYNSKVTSSQVSGYANKLFFTETGVGDLNHGQQHGEGSSITSFQALADFLRSLLYCNDDGRIIVARHKPGGHSEDAYIKFVMLCAEKTFSEVTDDAHAVIMAGGTLQPIEETRLRLFPGLLPSDIKFFSCNHIVPPESILPIAVPCGPSGKKFDFSHSSRSSPTMIEELGRFLCNIATIVPEGIVVFFSSYDYEKQVYDAWMASGTISKISKKKHVFREPRSSVDVEMILNKYKEAIQSCCSKGSGDTSVNGALLMAVVGGKISEGINFSDGMGRCVVMVGLPYPSPDDVELMETIKHIGNYSSTSSVAGDDESSSRDDECKVEPGFGILRKSGKSGQEYYENLCMKAVNQCIAEQSGM
;
A
#
# COMPACT_ATOMS: atom_id res chain seq x y z
N MET A 1 42.14 -3.88 -5.23
CA MET A 1 42.04 -2.47 -5.69
C MET A 1 41.03 -1.77 -4.79
N PRO A 2 41.28 -0.53 -4.32
CA PRO A 2 40.21 0.25 -3.72
C PRO A 2 39.08 0.43 -4.73
N PRO A 3 37.81 0.49 -4.29
CA PRO A 3 36.69 0.76 -5.19
C PRO A 3 36.96 2.10 -5.90
N PRO A 4 36.59 2.23 -7.19
CA PRO A 4 36.74 3.48 -7.91
C PRO A 4 36.01 4.60 -7.16
N PRO A 5 36.55 5.84 -7.15
CA PRO A 5 35.85 6.97 -6.57
C PRO A 5 34.47 7.12 -7.22
N PRO A 6 33.43 7.50 -6.44
CA PRO A 6 32.09 7.66 -6.98
C PRO A 6 32.14 8.65 -8.17
N PRO A 7 31.38 8.38 -9.25
CA PRO A 7 31.33 9.30 -10.38
C PRO A 7 30.91 10.69 -9.91
N PRO A 8 31.42 11.77 -10.53
CA PRO A 8 31.01 13.11 -10.17
C PRO A 8 29.49 13.25 -10.31
N PRO A 9 28.83 13.99 -9.41
CA PRO A 9 27.39 14.19 -9.47
C PRO A 9 26.99 14.72 -10.85
N ARG A 10 26.05 14.04 -11.50
CA ARG A 10 25.45 14.54 -12.75
C ARG A 10 24.70 15.82 -12.43
N GLN A 11 25.06 16.90 -13.12
CA GLN A 11 24.43 18.22 -12.93
C GLN A 11 23.32 18.49 -13.95
N ASP A 12 23.30 17.74 -15.06
CA ASP A 12 22.42 18.02 -16.19
C ASP A 12 21.31 16.95 -16.30
N PHE A 13 20.07 17.38 -16.10
CA PHE A 13 18.86 16.54 -16.23
C PHE A 13 17.94 17.12 -17.33
N PRO A 14 18.22 16.86 -18.62
CA PRO A 14 17.56 17.52 -19.74
C PRO A 14 16.08 17.16 -19.88
N ALA A 15 15.66 16.00 -19.35
CA ALA A 15 14.27 15.56 -19.37
C ALA A 15 13.40 16.24 -18.30
N PHE A 16 13.99 17.11 -17.46
CA PHE A 16 13.24 17.90 -16.51
C PHE A 16 12.47 19.00 -17.26
N PRO A 17 11.13 19.09 -17.14
CA PRO A 17 10.29 19.86 -18.05
C PRO A 17 10.39 21.40 -17.93
N PHE A 18 11.12 21.92 -16.94
CA PHE A 18 11.35 23.35 -16.72
C PHE A 18 12.75 23.60 -16.15
N ALA A 19 13.14 24.85 -15.90
CA ALA A 19 14.39 25.13 -15.20
C ALA A 19 14.26 24.65 -13.73
N PRO A 20 15.03 23.65 -13.28
CA PRO A 20 14.91 23.14 -11.91
C PRO A 20 15.37 24.19 -10.89
N TYR A 21 14.67 24.25 -9.76
CA TYR A 21 15.15 25.01 -8.61
C TYR A 21 16.47 24.42 -8.08
N PRO A 22 17.34 25.21 -7.43
CA PRO A 22 18.61 24.71 -6.88
C PRO A 22 18.45 23.46 -6.02
N ILE A 23 17.40 23.44 -5.18
CA ILE A 23 17.08 22.31 -4.32
C ILE A 23 16.67 21.05 -5.09
N GLN A 24 15.98 21.21 -6.23
CA GLN A 24 15.61 20.09 -7.10
C GLN A 24 16.86 19.53 -7.79
N SER A 25 17.77 20.40 -8.23
CA SER A 25 19.05 20.00 -8.82
C SER A 25 19.93 19.25 -7.81
N GLU A 26 20.01 19.72 -6.57
CA GLU A 26 20.71 19.04 -5.48
C GLU A 26 20.10 17.67 -5.18
N PHE A 27 18.76 17.59 -5.09
CA PHE A 27 18.04 16.32 -4.90
C PHE A 27 18.33 15.33 -6.03
N MET A 28 18.20 15.76 -7.29
CA MET A 28 18.40 14.89 -8.46
C MET A 28 19.85 14.38 -8.53
N SER A 29 20.80 15.27 -8.28
CA SER A 29 22.23 14.97 -8.24
C SER A 29 22.56 13.96 -7.13
N PHE A 30 22.01 14.15 -5.93
CA PHE A 30 22.18 13.24 -4.81
C PHE A 30 21.61 11.84 -5.11
N LEU A 31 20.37 11.77 -5.60
CA LEU A 31 19.73 10.50 -5.94
C LEU A 31 20.50 9.77 -7.04
N TYR A 32 20.91 10.46 -8.11
CA TYR A 32 21.74 9.86 -9.16
C TYR A 32 23.06 9.29 -8.61
N SER A 33 23.72 10.02 -7.72
CA SER A 33 24.95 9.57 -7.05
C SER A 33 24.68 8.34 -6.18
N ALA A 34 23.60 8.34 -5.40
CA ALA A 34 23.20 7.21 -4.56
C ALA A 34 22.99 5.93 -5.38
N LEU A 35 22.28 6.02 -6.51
CA LEU A 35 22.09 4.88 -7.44
C LEU A 35 23.41 4.38 -8.05
N SER A 36 24.39 5.27 -8.20
CA SER A 36 25.70 4.97 -8.79
C SER A 36 26.74 4.49 -7.76
N SER A 37 26.38 4.38 -6.49
CA SER A 37 27.34 4.18 -5.39
C SER A 37 27.80 2.74 -5.18
N GLY A 38 27.23 1.78 -5.91
CA GLY A 38 27.53 0.36 -5.79
C GLY A 38 26.26 -0.48 -5.58
N PRO A 39 26.39 -1.81 -5.56
CA PRO A 39 25.27 -2.71 -5.30
C PRO A 39 24.77 -2.55 -3.85
N ARG A 40 23.47 -2.78 -3.66
CA ARG A 40 22.74 -2.65 -2.37
C ARG A 40 22.80 -1.26 -1.74
N ALA A 41 22.83 -0.21 -2.56
CA ALA A 41 22.80 1.16 -2.05
C ALA A 41 21.45 1.47 -1.38
N LEU A 42 21.48 2.00 -0.15
CA LEU A 42 20.30 2.42 0.59
C LEU A 42 20.33 3.95 0.78
N ALA A 43 19.25 4.64 0.40
CA ALA A 43 19.13 6.07 0.61
C ALA A 43 17.74 6.48 1.13
N LEU A 44 17.73 7.42 2.08
CA LEU A 44 16.52 8.11 2.54
C LEU A 44 16.54 9.57 2.08
N LEU A 45 15.47 9.97 1.40
CA LEU A 45 15.30 11.29 0.81
C LEU A 45 14.10 11.97 1.44
N GLU A 46 14.36 12.93 2.31
CA GLU A 46 13.34 13.82 2.82
C GLU A 46 13.15 15.00 1.86
N SER A 47 11.93 15.19 1.39
CA SER A 47 11.60 16.33 0.52
C SER A 47 10.20 16.83 0.82
N PRO A 48 10.05 18.04 1.40
CA PRO A 48 8.75 18.61 1.74
C PRO A 48 7.77 18.64 0.57
N THR A 49 6.48 18.61 0.89
CA THR A 49 5.41 18.72 -0.11
C THR A 49 5.55 19.99 -0.92
N GLY A 50 5.25 19.94 -2.23
CA GLY A 50 5.34 21.11 -3.12
C GLY A 50 6.71 21.35 -3.77
N THR A 51 7.77 20.66 -3.32
CA THR A 51 9.13 20.81 -3.87
C THR A 51 9.37 20.14 -5.23
N GLY A 52 8.38 19.46 -5.79
CA GLY A 52 8.53 18.68 -7.02
C GLY A 52 9.24 17.33 -6.82
N LYS A 53 9.23 16.76 -5.60
CA LYS A 53 9.80 15.45 -5.24
C LYS A 53 9.61 14.38 -6.32
N THR A 54 8.37 14.12 -6.73
CA THR A 54 8.04 13.07 -7.70
C THR A 54 8.75 13.29 -9.04
N LEU A 55 8.77 14.53 -9.54
CA LEU A 55 9.43 14.86 -10.79
C LEU A 55 10.96 14.73 -10.69
N SER A 56 11.55 15.19 -9.58
CA SER A 56 12.98 15.02 -9.30
C SER A 56 13.37 13.53 -9.21
N ILE A 57 12.54 12.69 -8.59
CA ILE A 57 12.72 11.22 -8.56
C ILE A 57 12.71 10.64 -9.97
N ILE A 58 11.69 10.98 -10.77
CA ILE A 58 11.55 10.52 -12.17
C ILE A 58 12.81 10.89 -12.97
N CYS A 59 13.18 12.17 -12.96
CA CYS A 59 14.27 12.67 -13.80
C CYS A 59 15.64 12.12 -13.41
N SER A 60 15.89 11.86 -12.13
CA SER A 60 17.16 11.29 -11.68
C SER A 60 17.24 9.78 -11.92
N ALA A 61 16.22 9.02 -11.51
CA ALA A 61 16.23 7.56 -11.62
C ALA A 61 16.13 7.05 -13.06
N LEU A 62 15.27 7.66 -13.87
CA LEU A 62 15.10 7.23 -15.27
C LEU A 62 16.25 7.69 -16.15
N GLN A 63 16.89 8.83 -15.84
CA GLN A 63 18.12 9.22 -16.51
C GLN A 63 19.24 8.22 -16.21
N TRP A 64 19.42 7.84 -14.94
CA TRP A 64 20.38 6.79 -14.55
C TRP A 64 20.14 5.47 -15.30
N LEU A 65 18.87 5.08 -15.45
CA LEU A 65 18.49 3.88 -16.20
C LEU A 65 18.90 3.97 -17.68
N LEU A 66 18.64 5.09 -18.34
CA LEU A 66 19.05 5.33 -19.72
C LEU A 66 20.57 5.33 -19.88
N ASP A 67 21.28 6.04 -19.00
CA ASP A 67 22.75 6.13 -19.07
C ASP A 67 23.40 4.75 -18.90
N ARG A 68 22.85 3.91 -18.01
CA ARG A 68 23.36 2.55 -17.79
C ARG A 68 23.03 1.61 -18.95
N ARG A 69 21.91 1.82 -19.63
CA ARG A 69 21.55 1.12 -20.87
C ARG A 69 22.50 1.51 -22.01
N ASP A 70 22.80 2.79 -22.15
CA ASP A 70 23.68 3.32 -23.20
C ASP A 70 25.17 2.99 -22.94
N ALA A 71 25.55 2.85 -21.66
CA ALA A 71 26.90 2.46 -21.25
C ALA A 71 27.16 0.94 -21.31
N ALA A 72 26.10 0.12 -21.42
CA ALA A 72 26.27 -1.31 -21.67
C ALA A 72 26.89 -1.48 -23.08
N PRO A 73 27.99 -2.24 -23.23
CA PRO A 73 28.66 -2.35 -24.51
C PRO A 73 27.69 -2.87 -25.58
N GLU A 74 27.56 -2.15 -26.70
CA GLU A 74 26.87 -2.61 -27.90
C GLU A 74 27.43 -3.98 -28.32
N ARG A 75 26.77 -5.07 -27.89
CA ARG A 75 27.02 -6.40 -28.44
C ARG A 75 25.97 -6.66 -29.50
N ALA A 76 26.41 -6.51 -30.75
CA ALA A 76 25.83 -7.04 -31.98
C ALA A 76 24.36 -6.70 -32.26
N ASN A 77 24.10 -5.45 -32.65
CA ASN A 77 23.13 -5.22 -33.72
C ASN A 77 23.82 -4.36 -34.78
N GLY A 78 24.33 -5.01 -35.82
CA GLY A 78 24.81 -4.35 -37.01
C GLY A 78 23.66 -3.61 -37.69
N SER A 79 23.53 -2.31 -37.45
CA SER A 79 22.68 -1.45 -38.25
C SER A 79 23.34 -1.24 -39.62
N VAL A 80 22.85 -1.93 -40.65
CA VAL A 80 23.00 -1.51 -42.05
C VAL A 80 21.84 -0.56 -42.37
N PRO A 81 22.06 0.60 -43.03
CA PRO A 81 21.03 1.59 -43.22
C PRO A 81 19.99 1.16 -44.27
N ALA A 82 18.80 1.75 -44.12
CA ALA A 82 17.60 1.55 -44.93
C ALA A 82 17.84 1.39 -46.44
N ALA A 83 17.34 0.28 -47.00
CA ALA A 83 16.97 0.14 -48.40
C ALA A 83 15.72 -0.73 -48.52
N ALA A 84 14.88 -0.37 -49.49
CA ALA A 84 13.51 -0.79 -49.73
C ALA A 84 13.24 -2.30 -49.86
N GLY A 85 12.05 -2.70 -49.36
CA GLY A 85 11.13 -3.65 -50.00
C GLY A 85 11.47 -5.15 -49.94
N GLY A 86 10.65 -5.92 -49.24
CA GLY A 86 10.59 -7.38 -49.35
C GLY A 86 9.84 -8.00 -48.18
N GLU A 87 8.73 -8.68 -48.48
CA GLU A 87 8.07 -9.65 -47.60
C GLU A 87 9.06 -10.77 -47.28
N ASP A 88 9.14 -11.22 -46.02
CA ASP A 88 9.26 -12.65 -45.68
C ASP A 88 9.13 -12.89 -44.16
N ASP A 89 8.34 -13.93 -43.86
CA ASP A 89 8.23 -14.66 -42.60
C ASP A 89 9.58 -15.32 -42.26
N ASP A 90 10.07 -15.21 -41.02
CA ASP A 90 10.98 -16.20 -40.45
C ASP A 90 10.78 -16.33 -38.94
N GLU A 91 10.17 -17.45 -38.57
CA GLU A 91 9.92 -17.96 -37.23
C GLU A 91 11.15 -18.79 -36.77
N PRO A 92 11.78 -18.52 -35.60
CA PRO A 92 13.03 -19.18 -35.21
C PRO A 92 12.88 -20.66 -34.78
N ASP A 93 13.92 -21.43 -35.08
CA ASP A 93 14.06 -22.90 -35.23
C ASP A 93 13.83 -23.80 -33.98
N TRP A 94 13.25 -23.30 -32.90
CA TRP A 94 13.00 -24.10 -31.68
C TRP A 94 11.56 -24.64 -31.56
N MET A 95 10.72 -24.45 -32.59
CA MET A 95 9.30 -24.87 -32.61
C MET A 95 9.02 -26.17 -33.41
N ARG A 96 10.04 -26.93 -33.82
CA ARG A 96 9.85 -28.23 -34.46
C ARG A 96 10.17 -29.36 -33.48
N ASP A 97 9.16 -29.80 -32.73
CA ASP A 97 8.85 -31.23 -32.59
C ASP A 97 7.57 -31.51 -31.76
N PHE A 98 6.81 -32.51 -32.23
CA PHE A 98 5.61 -33.14 -31.65
C PHE A 98 4.22 -32.50 -31.83
N THR A 99 3.69 -32.61 -33.06
CA THR A 99 2.24 -32.85 -33.30
C THR A 99 2.02 -34.28 -33.82
N PRO A 100 1.23 -35.14 -33.13
CA PRO A 100 0.79 -36.41 -33.70
C PRO A 100 -0.30 -36.21 -34.76
N LEU A 101 -0.09 -36.83 -35.93
CA LEU A 101 -1.02 -36.87 -37.07
C LEU A 101 -2.35 -37.58 -36.74
N PRO A 102 -3.49 -37.18 -37.34
CA PRO A 102 -4.78 -37.88 -37.22
C PRO A 102 -4.94 -39.00 -38.28
N PRO A 103 -5.75 -40.05 -38.03
CA PRO A 103 -6.05 -41.06 -39.05
C PRO A 103 -7.20 -40.63 -39.98
N LYS A 104 -7.10 -41.11 -41.23
CA LYS A 104 -7.96 -40.80 -42.39
C LYS A 104 -9.37 -41.44 -42.33
N LYS A 105 -10.27 -40.82 -43.12
CA LYS A 105 -11.72 -41.04 -43.31
C LYS A 105 -12.13 -42.41 -43.86
N GLY A 106 -13.37 -42.80 -43.55
CA GLY A 106 -14.24 -43.70 -44.33
C GLY A 106 -15.66 -43.13 -44.45
N ALA A 107 -16.31 -43.33 -45.60
CA ALA A 107 -17.43 -42.56 -46.17
C ALA A 107 -18.87 -42.93 -45.71
N GLY A 108 -19.85 -42.04 -45.95
CA GLY A 108 -21.28 -42.42 -46.00
C GLY A 108 -22.35 -41.32 -45.94
N LYS A 109 -22.76 -40.79 -47.11
CA LYS A 109 -24.10 -40.34 -47.59
C LYS A 109 -25.04 -39.34 -46.83
N LYS A 110 -25.26 -38.21 -47.52
CA LYS A 110 -26.51 -37.53 -48.02
C LYS A 110 -27.68 -37.09 -47.11
N SER A 111 -28.13 -35.85 -47.36
CA SER A 111 -29.52 -35.28 -47.41
C SER A 111 -29.64 -33.97 -46.59
N GLU A 112 -29.58 -32.76 -47.17
CA GLU A 112 -30.61 -31.97 -47.87
C GLU A 112 -31.64 -31.19 -47.00
N THR A 113 -31.84 -29.92 -47.39
CA THR A 113 -32.95 -28.95 -47.13
C THR A 113 -32.94 -27.98 -45.91
N HIS A 114 -32.48 -26.75 -46.15
CA HIS A 114 -33.17 -25.43 -46.23
C HIS A 114 -34.42 -25.06 -45.35
N PRO A 115 -34.73 -23.74 -45.18
CA PRO A 115 -34.87 -23.06 -43.89
C PRO A 115 -36.27 -22.46 -43.65
N TRP A 116 -36.62 -22.10 -42.40
CA TRP A 116 -37.74 -21.17 -42.16
C TRP A 116 -37.51 -20.16 -41.02
N ARG A 117 -37.92 -18.94 -41.36
CA ARG A 117 -37.89 -17.64 -40.69
C ARG A 117 -39.18 -17.43 -39.87
N ARG A 118 -39.10 -16.78 -38.70
CA ARG A 118 -40.15 -15.96 -38.04
C ARG A 118 -39.50 -15.27 -36.83
N GLN A 119 -39.23 -13.96 -36.82
CA GLN A 119 -40.12 -12.81 -36.59
C GLN A 119 -41.10 -12.97 -35.42
N GLY A 120 -41.01 -12.04 -34.45
CA GLY A 120 -41.96 -11.82 -33.35
C GLY A 120 -41.26 -11.40 -32.06
N THR A 121 -40.96 -10.12 -31.83
CA THR A 121 -41.79 -9.06 -31.18
C THR A 121 -41.46 -8.83 -29.70
N LYS A 122 -41.25 -7.54 -29.40
CA LYS A 122 -40.88 -6.87 -28.14
C LYS A 122 -41.91 -7.01 -27.00
N LYS A 123 -41.44 -6.84 -25.76
CA LYS A 123 -42.03 -6.12 -24.59
C LYS A 123 -40.88 -6.02 -23.55
N VAL A 124 -40.32 -4.90 -23.10
CA VAL A 124 -40.78 -3.62 -22.49
C VAL A 124 -41.53 -3.79 -21.16
N GLY A 125 -40.89 -3.26 -20.12
CA GLY A 125 -41.30 -3.12 -18.70
C GLY A 125 -40.05 -3.34 -17.83
N GLY A 126 -39.41 -2.39 -17.15
CA GLY A 126 -39.84 -1.08 -16.65
C GLY A 126 -40.33 -1.21 -15.20
N SER A 127 -39.43 -1.13 -14.20
CA SER A 127 -39.71 -0.57 -12.86
C SER A 127 -38.45 -0.41 -12.00
N GLU A 128 -38.56 0.46 -11.02
CA GLU A 128 -37.57 1.28 -10.33
C GLU A 128 -36.92 0.68 -9.05
N LYS A 129 -35.94 1.47 -8.57
CA LYS A 129 -35.07 1.45 -7.38
C LYS A 129 -35.63 0.94 -6.04
N SER A 130 -34.71 0.43 -5.21
CA SER A 130 -34.68 0.72 -3.75
C SER A 130 -33.23 0.72 -3.23
N GLU A 131 -32.90 1.75 -2.45
CA GLU A 131 -31.63 1.99 -1.75
C GLU A 131 -31.46 1.09 -0.51
N GLY A 132 -30.22 0.78 -0.15
CA GLY A 132 -29.87 0.03 1.06
C GLY A 132 -28.43 0.32 1.50
N THR A 133 -28.34 1.06 2.61
CA THR A 133 -27.34 1.06 3.70
C THR A 133 -25.90 0.59 3.42
N GLY A 134 -24.96 1.53 3.53
CA GLY A 134 -23.52 1.29 3.43
C GLY A 134 -22.90 0.74 4.70
N GLU A 135 -22.02 -0.24 4.51
CA GLU A 135 -21.06 -0.75 5.50
C GLU A 135 -19.66 -0.30 5.12
N ASN A 136 -18.88 0.03 6.15
CA ASN A 136 -17.65 0.80 6.12
C ASN A 136 -16.44 -0.14 6.07
N ASP A 137 -16.07 -0.62 4.88
CA ASP A 137 -14.87 -1.45 4.66
C ASP A 137 -13.79 -0.60 3.97
N GLY A 138 -13.00 0.09 4.77
CA GLY A 138 -11.86 0.84 4.28
C GLY A 138 -10.68 0.61 5.19
N GLU A 139 -10.00 -0.54 5.03
CA GLU A 139 -8.54 -0.72 5.22
C GLU A 139 -8.05 -2.18 5.22
N GLU A 140 -8.93 -3.20 5.26
CA GLU A 140 -8.50 -4.63 5.27
C GLU A 140 -8.38 -5.31 3.87
N GLU A 141 -8.50 -4.59 2.76
CA GLU A 141 -8.81 -5.22 1.46
C GLU A 141 -7.62 -5.37 0.49
N PHE A 142 -6.47 -5.95 0.89
CA PHE A 142 -5.34 -6.21 -0.03
C PHE A 142 -4.52 -7.48 0.24
N LEU A 143 -5.15 -8.60 0.63
CA LEU A 143 -4.48 -9.90 0.66
C LEU A 143 -4.49 -10.55 -0.74
N VAL A 144 -3.31 -10.96 -1.22
CA VAL A 144 -3.13 -11.76 -2.45
C VAL A 144 -2.90 -13.20 -2.01
N ASP A 145 -3.84 -14.10 -2.31
CA ASP A 145 -3.72 -15.52 -1.96
C ASP A 145 -2.69 -16.28 -2.80
N GLU A 146 -2.10 -17.29 -2.16
CA GLU A 146 -1.08 -18.21 -2.65
C GLU A 146 -1.52 -19.01 -3.88
N TYR A 147 -0.56 -19.26 -4.77
CA TYR A 147 -0.71 -20.06 -5.98
C TYR A 147 -0.21 -21.49 -5.71
N GLU A 148 -1.14 -22.44 -5.62
CA GLU A 148 -0.80 -23.86 -5.69
C GLU A 148 -0.56 -24.24 -7.16
N SER A 149 0.69 -24.60 -7.47
CA SER A 149 1.07 -25.18 -8.76
C SER A 149 0.81 -26.68 -8.74
N ASP A 150 -0.24 -27.14 -9.43
CA ASP A 150 -0.48 -28.57 -9.67
C ASP A 150 0.64 -29.15 -10.55
N GLY A 151 1.66 -29.75 -9.92
CA GLY A 151 2.62 -30.65 -10.56
C GLY A 151 2.05 -32.06 -10.65
N GLU A 152 2.11 -32.65 -11.83
CA GLU A 152 1.58 -33.98 -12.14
C GLU A 152 2.24 -35.09 -11.31
N GLU A 153 1.41 -35.91 -10.65
CA GLU A 153 1.82 -37.15 -9.98
C GLU A 153 2.44 -38.15 -10.98
N GLY A 154 3.76 -38.28 -10.92
CA GLY A 154 4.50 -39.38 -11.54
C GLY A 154 4.07 -40.72 -10.97
N THR A 155 3.46 -41.54 -11.81
CA THR A 155 2.98 -42.89 -11.50
C THR A 155 4.18 -43.81 -11.20
N ARG A 156 4.23 -44.37 -9.99
CA ARG A 156 5.18 -45.43 -9.61
C ARG A 156 4.85 -46.75 -10.33
N PRO A 157 5.84 -47.52 -10.80
CA PRO A 157 5.73 -48.97 -10.84
C PRO A 157 6.52 -49.60 -9.68
N HIS A 158 5.82 -50.42 -8.90
CA HIS A 158 6.41 -51.38 -7.97
C HIS A 158 7.03 -52.56 -8.73
N ALA A 159 8.24 -52.99 -8.38
CA ALA A 159 8.53 -54.39 -8.05
C ALA A 159 9.98 -54.64 -7.58
N ALA A 160 10.07 -55.29 -6.41
CA ALA A 160 11.00 -56.36 -6.01
C ALA A 160 12.51 -56.09 -5.91
N GLY A 161 13.04 -56.31 -4.71
CA GLY A 161 14.45 -56.10 -4.35
C GLY A 161 15.35 -57.33 -4.42
N LYS A 162 16.59 -57.14 -3.98
CA LYS A 162 17.45 -58.11 -3.27
C LYS A 162 18.79 -57.44 -2.88
N ARG A 163 19.35 -57.94 -1.77
CA ARG A 163 20.56 -57.50 -1.06
C ARG A 163 21.88 -57.81 -1.77
N ALA A 164 22.86 -56.93 -1.51
CA ALA A 164 24.29 -57.13 -1.23
C ALA A 164 25.23 -57.76 -2.29
N HIS A 165 26.31 -57.03 -2.67
CA HIS A 165 27.71 -57.37 -2.35
C HIS A 165 28.71 -56.26 -2.78
N ARG A 166 29.85 -56.20 -2.07
CA ARG A 166 31.11 -55.44 -2.26
C ARG A 166 31.67 -55.35 -3.69
N GLY A 167 32.43 -54.28 -3.95
CA GLY A 167 33.58 -54.29 -4.88
C GLY A 167 33.87 -52.93 -5.51
N GLY A 168 35.07 -52.38 -5.31
CA GLY A 168 35.46 -51.02 -5.72
C GLY A 168 36.00 -50.86 -7.13
N GLY A 169 36.56 -49.67 -7.38
CA GLY A 169 37.35 -49.31 -8.57
C GLY A 169 36.75 -48.11 -9.29
N GLY A 170 37.40 -46.96 -9.16
CA GLY A 170 36.88 -45.67 -9.62
C GLY A 170 36.99 -45.44 -11.13
N SER A 171 36.34 -44.35 -11.57
CA SER A 171 36.94 -43.40 -12.50
C SER A 171 36.18 -42.08 -12.41
N SER A 172 36.96 -41.02 -12.41
CA SER A 172 36.56 -39.62 -12.50
C SER A 172 35.89 -39.34 -13.85
N SER A 173 34.67 -38.82 -13.83
CA SER A 173 34.08 -38.07 -14.93
C SER A 173 33.30 -36.91 -14.35
N SER A 174 33.84 -35.72 -14.56
CA SER A 174 33.25 -34.42 -14.26
C SER A 174 31.84 -34.31 -14.86
N GLU A 175 30.83 -34.21 -13.99
CA GLU A 175 29.57 -33.59 -14.38
C GLU A 175 29.84 -32.08 -14.41
N SER A 176 29.96 -31.55 -15.63
CA SER A 176 29.85 -30.11 -15.86
C SER A 176 28.42 -29.73 -15.52
N GLU A 177 28.23 -29.10 -14.37
CA GLU A 177 27.06 -28.28 -14.13
C GLU A 177 27.05 -27.23 -15.25
N ASP A 178 26.04 -27.28 -16.11
CA ASP A 178 25.77 -26.22 -17.07
C ASP A 178 25.46 -24.96 -16.25
N GLU A 179 26.49 -24.17 -15.96
CA GLU A 179 26.35 -22.77 -15.56
C GLU A 179 25.70 -22.07 -16.75
N GLU A 180 24.36 -22.02 -16.76
CA GLU A 180 23.65 -21.01 -17.54
C GLU A 180 24.20 -19.66 -17.05
N GLU A 181 25.08 -19.05 -17.83
CA GLU A 181 25.53 -17.67 -17.62
C GLU A 181 24.26 -16.83 -17.45
N GLU A 182 23.91 -16.43 -16.20
CA GLU A 182 22.83 -15.48 -15.94
C GLU A 182 23.22 -14.20 -16.69
N GLU A 183 22.73 -14.04 -17.93
CA GLU A 183 22.86 -12.79 -18.68
C GLU A 183 22.47 -11.66 -17.72
N GLU A 184 23.38 -10.73 -17.43
CA GLU A 184 23.14 -9.61 -16.53
C GLU A 184 21.91 -8.84 -17.05
N ALA A 185 20.76 -9.14 -16.45
CA ALA A 185 19.50 -8.56 -16.86
C ALA A 185 19.63 -7.04 -16.82
N THR A 186 19.24 -6.38 -17.92
CA THR A 186 19.20 -4.93 -17.99
C THR A 186 18.47 -4.39 -16.77
N PRO A 187 19.04 -3.40 -16.05
CA PRO A 187 18.47 -2.92 -14.81
C PRO A 187 17.03 -2.43 -15.03
N LYS A 188 16.16 -2.66 -14.05
CA LYS A 188 14.77 -2.17 -14.07
C LYS A 188 14.52 -1.22 -12.91
N VAL A 189 13.52 -0.36 -13.06
CA VAL A 189 13.06 0.51 -11.97
C VAL A 189 11.68 0.06 -11.51
N TYR A 190 11.53 -0.22 -10.22
CA TYR A 190 10.26 -0.46 -9.55
C TYR A 190 9.90 0.79 -8.75
N PHE A 191 8.83 1.48 -9.13
CA PHE A 191 8.30 2.62 -8.38
C PHE A 191 7.06 2.18 -7.61
N THR A 192 7.06 2.43 -6.30
CA THR A 192 5.94 2.06 -5.44
C THR A 192 5.50 3.18 -4.52
N SER A 193 4.20 3.23 -4.25
CA SER A 193 3.58 4.23 -3.37
C SER A 193 2.38 3.62 -2.63
N ARG A 194 1.89 4.32 -1.59
CA ARG A 194 0.84 3.83 -0.68
C ARG A 194 -0.52 3.71 -1.38
N THR A 195 -0.88 4.65 -2.25
CA THR A 195 -2.24 4.77 -2.80
C THR A 195 -2.28 4.81 -4.33
N HIS A 196 -3.42 4.39 -4.89
CA HIS A 196 -3.67 4.42 -6.33
C HIS A 196 -3.62 5.83 -6.93
N SER A 197 -4.09 6.84 -6.19
CA SER A 197 -4.05 8.24 -6.60
C SER A 197 -2.61 8.76 -6.71
N GLN A 198 -1.72 8.35 -5.81
CA GLN A 198 -0.28 8.68 -5.88
C GLN A 198 0.39 8.01 -7.09
N LEU A 199 0.09 6.74 -7.37
CA LEU A 199 0.60 6.08 -8.59
C LEU A 199 0.11 6.79 -9.86
N SER A 200 -1.16 7.20 -9.88
CA SER A 200 -1.75 7.95 -11.01
C SER A 200 -1.12 9.35 -11.13
N GLN A 201 -0.77 9.99 -10.02
CA GLN A 201 0.00 11.24 -10.02
C GLN A 201 1.40 11.06 -10.60
N PHE A 202 2.11 10.00 -10.19
CA PHE A 202 3.43 9.66 -10.73
C PHE A 202 3.38 9.49 -12.26
N VAL A 203 2.40 8.75 -12.78
CA VAL A 203 2.24 8.56 -14.23
C VAL A 203 1.95 9.87 -14.95
N ARG A 204 1.12 10.74 -14.38
CA ARG A 204 0.85 12.07 -14.95
C ARG A 204 2.11 12.93 -15.01
N GLU A 205 2.95 12.90 -13.98
CA GLU A 205 4.23 13.61 -13.99
C GLU A 205 5.21 12.99 -14.99
N LEU A 206 5.25 11.66 -15.11
CA LEU A 206 6.06 10.95 -16.10
C LEU A 206 5.70 11.35 -17.54
N LYS A 207 4.40 11.49 -17.84
CA LYS A 207 3.90 11.94 -19.15
C LYS A 207 4.38 13.36 -19.53
N ARG A 208 4.79 14.19 -18.57
CA ARG A 208 5.33 15.54 -18.81
C ARG A 208 6.82 15.53 -19.20
N THR A 209 7.48 14.38 -19.11
CA THR A 209 8.91 14.22 -19.41
C THR A 209 9.12 13.52 -20.75
N ASP A 210 10.32 13.64 -21.31
CA ASP A 210 10.73 12.94 -22.54
C ASP A 210 10.92 11.42 -22.36
N PHE A 211 10.74 10.88 -21.14
CA PHE A 211 10.89 9.46 -20.85
C PHE A 211 9.71 8.62 -21.33
N SER A 212 8.51 9.19 -21.41
CA SER A 212 7.26 8.46 -21.73
C SER A 212 7.34 7.70 -23.06
N GLY A 213 8.07 8.23 -24.05
CA GLY A 213 8.27 7.58 -25.36
C GLY A 213 9.57 6.77 -25.49
N LYS A 214 10.47 6.82 -24.51
CA LYS A 214 11.80 6.16 -24.55
C LYS A 214 11.87 4.89 -23.70
N LEU A 215 10.96 4.74 -22.74
CA LEU A 215 10.93 3.66 -21.76
C LEU A 215 9.58 2.95 -21.79
N ARG A 216 9.62 1.63 -21.71
CA ARG A 216 8.43 0.79 -21.57
C ARG A 216 7.97 0.83 -20.13
N THR A 217 6.83 1.48 -19.89
CA THR A 217 6.24 1.64 -18.56
C THR A 217 4.98 0.77 -18.42
N VAL A 218 4.80 0.13 -17.27
CA VAL A 218 3.56 -0.58 -16.95
C VAL A 218 3.09 -0.25 -15.53
N CYS A 219 1.81 0.04 -15.40
CA CYS A 219 1.16 0.22 -14.10
C CYS A 219 0.37 -1.04 -13.71
N LEU A 220 0.62 -1.55 -12.51
CA LEU A 220 -0.08 -2.69 -11.94
C LEU A 220 -1.20 -2.22 -11.02
N GLY A 221 -2.39 -2.79 -11.20
CA GLY A 221 -3.58 -2.50 -10.41
C GLY A 221 -4.27 -3.77 -9.92
N SER A 222 -5.23 -3.61 -9.02
CA SER A 222 -6.02 -4.72 -8.51
C SER A 222 -7.01 -5.25 -9.56
N ARG A 223 -7.56 -6.45 -9.33
CA ARG A 223 -8.64 -6.96 -10.17
C ARG A 223 -9.88 -6.07 -10.11
N LYS A 224 -10.14 -5.41 -8.97
CA LYS A 224 -11.26 -4.48 -8.80
C LYS A 224 -11.14 -3.27 -9.72
N SER A 225 -9.94 -2.72 -9.92
CA SER A 225 -9.73 -1.58 -10.81
C SER A 225 -9.61 -1.96 -12.29
N LEU A 226 -8.95 -3.08 -12.63
CA LEU A 226 -8.67 -3.47 -14.01
C LEU A 226 -9.67 -4.44 -14.64
N CYS A 227 -10.57 -5.08 -13.87
CA CYS A 227 -11.54 -6.01 -14.45
C CYS A 227 -12.59 -5.25 -15.26
N ILE A 228 -12.83 -5.68 -16.50
CA ILE A 228 -13.85 -5.09 -17.41
C ILE A 228 -15.08 -6.02 -17.59
N ASN A 229 -15.07 -7.18 -16.94
CA ASN A 229 -16.17 -8.13 -17.01
C ASN A 229 -17.32 -7.66 -16.10
N LYS A 230 -18.42 -7.20 -16.71
CA LYS A 230 -19.60 -6.68 -16.00
C LYS A 230 -20.18 -7.67 -14.98
N ASP A 231 -20.09 -8.97 -15.23
CA ASP A 231 -20.63 -9.98 -14.30
C ASP A 231 -19.77 -10.15 -13.05
N VAL A 232 -18.47 -9.87 -13.16
CA VAL A 232 -17.54 -9.86 -12.03
C VAL A 232 -17.62 -8.54 -11.28
N GLN A 233 -17.67 -7.40 -12.00
CA GLN A 233 -17.76 -6.07 -11.40
C GLN A 233 -19.01 -5.87 -10.52
N LYS A 234 -20.14 -6.49 -10.87
CA LYS A 234 -21.39 -6.41 -10.10
C LYS A 234 -21.27 -6.93 -8.66
N LEU A 235 -20.23 -7.69 -8.34
CA LEU A 235 -20.02 -8.24 -7.00
C LEU A 235 -19.62 -7.19 -5.95
N GLY A 236 -19.11 -6.03 -6.39
CA GLY A 236 -18.79 -4.86 -5.55
C GLY A 236 -17.57 -5.02 -4.64
N SER A 237 -17.46 -6.14 -3.92
CA SER A 237 -16.36 -6.47 -3.02
C SER A 237 -15.15 -7.03 -3.78
N ALA A 238 -13.93 -6.60 -3.44
CA ALA A 238 -12.70 -7.08 -4.06
C ALA A 238 -12.49 -8.57 -3.81
N ASN A 239 -12.83 -9.08 -2.61
CA ASN A 239 -12.70 -10.50 -2.27
C ASN A 239 -13.57 -11.35 -3.21
N ARG A 240 -14.85 -10.99 -3.37
CA ARG A 240 -15.76 -11.67 -4.29
C ARG A 240 -15.30 -11.55 -5.75
N ILE A 241 -14.76 -10.39 -6.14
CA ILE A 241 -14.18 -10.18 -7.48
C ILE A 241 -12.98 -11.10 -7.71
N ASN A 242 -12.10 -11.24 -6.72
CA ASN A 242 -10.91 -12.07 -6.77
C ASN A 242 -11.29 -13.55 -6.90
N GLU A 243 -12.12 -14.06 -5.98
CA GLU A 243 -12.64 -15.43 -6.01
C GLU A 243 -13.28 -15.76 -7.35
N ARG A 244 -14.21 -14.91 -7.80
CA ARG A 244 -14.92 -15.15 -9.06
C ARG A 244 -13.98 -15.12 -10.26
N CYS A 245 -12.98 -14.24 -10.26
CA CYS A 245 -11.98 -14.18 -11.33
C CYS A 245 -11.15 -15.47 -11.38
N LEU A 246 -10.72 -15.99 -10.22
CA LEU A 246 -9.97 -17.23 -10.11
C LEU A 246 -10.82 -18.45 -10.51
N GLU A 247 -12.08 -18.52 -10.10
CA GLU A 247 -13.02 -19.58 -10.53
C GLU A 247 -13.18 -19.61 -12.06
N LEU A 248 -13.29 -18.44 -12.68
CA LEU A 248 -13.36 -18.30 -14.13
C LEU A 248 -12.05 -18.69 -14.81
N GLN A 249 -10.93 -18.77 -14.09
CA GLN A 249 -9.64 -19.25 -14.61
C GLN A 249 -9.47 -20.76 -14.45
N LYS A 250 -9.89 -21.33 -13.30
CA LYS A 250 -9.74 -22.77 -12.96
C LYS A 250 -10.61 -23.67 -13.85
N ASN A 251 -11.77 -23.20 -14.31
CA ASN A 251 -12.68 -23.96 -15.17
C ASN A 251 -12.23 -24.05 -16.64
N LYS A 252 -10.97 -24.41 -16.93
CA LYS A 252 -10.51 -24.75 -18.29
C LYS A 252 -10.92 -26.16 -18.73
N LYS A 253 -11.27 -27.05 -17.80
CA LYS A 253 -11.83 -28.38 -18.12
C LYS A 253 -13.35 -28.27 -18.21
N SER A 254 -13.92 -28.66 -19.35
CA SER A 254 -15.37 -28.68 -19.57
C SER A 254 -16.05 -29.66 -18.60
N SER A 255 -16.51 -29.20 -17.44
CA SER A 255 -17.38 -30.00 -16.59
C SER A 255 -18.76 -30.08 -17.25
N LYS A 256 -19.11 -31.28 -17.73
CA LYS A 256 -20.47 -31.60 -18.17
C LYS A 256 -21.36 -31.66 -16.92
N ILE A 257 -21.91 -30.55 -16.47
CA ILE A 257 -22.96 -30.57 -15.44
C ILE A 257 -24.23 -31.14 -16.11
N LYS A 258 -24.63 -32.35 -15.71
CA LYS A 258 -25.99 -32.85 -15.96
C LYS A 258 -26.91 -32.13 -14.98
N VAL A 259 -27.80 -31.30 -15.50
CA VAL A 259 -28.97 -30.86 -14.73
C VAL A 259 -29.96 -32.03 -14.77
N GLU A 260 -30.12 -32.74 -13.66
CA GLU A 260 -31.29 -33.60 -13.47
C GLU A 260 -32.48 -32.70 -13.14
N GLY A 261 -33.22 -32.34 -14.19
CA GLY A 261 -34.48 -31.63 -14.13
C GLY A 261 -35.47 -32.34 -15.01
N ASP A 262 -36.58 -32.73 -14.40
CA ASP A 262 -37.62 -33.60 -14.93
C ASP A 262 -38.17 -33.10 -16.29
N ASN A 263 -38.38 -34.07 -17.19
CA ASN A 263 -39.03 -33.98 -18.50
C ASN A 263 -39.46 -32.60 -19.03
N LYS A 264 -38.58 -31.94 -19.81
CA LYS A 264 -38.92 -31.18 -21.04
C LYS A 264 -37.62 -30.75 -21.73
N LYS A 265 -37.54 -30.97 -23.05
CA LYS A 265 -36.34 -30.79 -23.92
C LYS A 265 -35.57 -29.49 -23.63
N GLY A 266 -34.52 -29.58 -22.80
CA GLY A 266 -33.63 -28.48 -22.46
C GLY A 266 -32.65 -28.16 -23.59
N HIS A 267 -32.59 -26.88 -23.96
CA HIS A 267 -31.58 -26.35 -24.87
C HIS A 267 -30.21 -26.41 -24.18
N ARG A 268 -29.25 -27.17 -24.73
CA ARG A 268 -27.89 -27.25 -24.19
C ARG A 268 -27.13 -25.97 -24.55
N THR A 269 -27.25 -24.92 -23.76
CA THR A 269 -26.31 -23.79 -23.86
C THR A 269 -24.97 -24.24 -23.28
N LYS A 270 -23.93 -24.30 -24.12
CA LYS A 270 -22.55 -24.43 -23.66
C LYS A 270 -22.25 -23.21 -22.78
N THR A 271 -22.37 -23.33 -21.46
CA THR A 271 -21.85 -22.32 -20.53
C THR A 271 -20.35 -22.34 -20.70
N SER A 272 -19.86 -21.42 -21.52
CA SER A 272 -18.46 -21.41 -21.91
C SER A 272 -17.60 -21.23 -20.66
N CYS A 273 -16.78 -22.22 -20.35
CA CYS A 273 -15.95 -22.27 -19.16
C CYS A 273 -14.67 -21.45 -19.44
N GLY A 274 -14.45 -20.38 -18.67
CA GLY A 274 -13.35 -19.43 -18.90
C GLY A 274 -13.83 -17.97 -18.92
N CYS A 275 -13.03 -17.04 -18.39
CA CYS A 275 -13.31 -15.61 -18.51
C CYS A 275 -13.36 -15.19 -20.00
N PRO A 276 -14.45 -14.57 -20.51
CA PRO A 276 -14.56 -14.17 -21.91
C PRO A 276 -13.43 -13.25 -22.37
N MET A 277 -12.94 -12.40 -21.46
CA MET A 277 -11.91 -11.39 -21.71
C MET A 277 -10.48 -11.98 -21.77
N LEU A 278 -10.29 -13.26 -21.42
CA LEU A 278 -8.96 -13.91 -21.39
C LEU A 278 -8.80 -14.99 -22.48
N ARG A 279 -9.83 -15.23 -23.29
CA ARG A 279 -9.83 -16.36 -24.24
C ARG A 279 -8.98 -16.15 -25.48
N ASN A 280 -8.87 -14.91 -25.94
CA ASN A 280 -8.25 -14.62 -27.22
C ASN A 280 -6.83 -14.05 -27.04
N ARG A 281 -5.81 -14.87 -27.32
CA ARG A 281 -4.40 -14.45 -27.24
C ARG A 281 -4.04 -13.38 -28.27
N SER A 282 -4.72 -13.30 -29.40
CA SER A 282 -4.48 -12.25 -30.41
C SER A 282 -4.88 -10.87 -29.88
N LEU A 283 -6.00 -10.77 -29.16
CA LEU A 283 -6.43 -9.51 -28.54
C LEU A 283 -5.49 -9.09 -27.40
N GLN A 284 -4.92 -10.04 -26.67
CA GLN A 284 -3.87 -9.76 -25.68
C GLN A 284 -2.60 -9.20 -26.33
N LYS A 285 -2.17 -9.75 -27.48
CA LYS A 285 -1.06 -9.18 -28.26
C LYS A 285 -1.38 -7.76 -28.77
N GLN A 286 -2.59 -7.54 -29.27
CA GLN A 286 -3.03 -6.22 -29.72
C GLN A 286 -3.03 -5.19 -28.59
N PHE A 287 -3.48 -5.59 -27.39
CA PHE A 287 -3.42 -4.74 -26.21
C PHE A 287 -1.99 -4.33 -25.86
N ARG A 288 -1.03 -5.26 -25.91
CA ARG A 288 0.38 -4.94 -25.64
C ARG A 288 0.92 -3.94 -26.66
N SER A 289 0.62 -4.11 -27.94
CA SER A 289 1.02 -3.15 -28.99
C SER A 289 0.43 -1.77 -28.72
N GLU A 290 -0.88 -1.68 -28.48
CA GLU A 290 -1.54 -0.39 -28.25
C GLU A 290 -1.02 0.30 -26.98
N VAL A 291 -0.72 -0.46 -25.91
CA VAL A 291 -0.10 0.12 -24.70
C VAL A 291 1.33 0.60 -24.98
N SER A 292 2.14 -0.17 -25.72
CA SER A 292 3.49 0.25 -26.08
C SER A 292 3.51 1.49 -26.97
N ASP A 293 2.53 1.66 -27.85
CA ASP A 293 2.44 2.83 -28.75
C ASP A 293 2.06 4.13 -28.01
N HIS A 294 1.28 4.04 -26.92
CA HIS A 294 0.84 5.22 -26.15
C HIS A 294 1.83 5.66 -25.07
N GLY A 295 2.88 4.87 -24.79
CA GLY A 295 3.88 5.17 -23.77
C GLY A 295 3.40 4.92 -22.33
N ALA A 296 3.67 5.85 -21.41
CA ALA A 296 3.26 5.72 -20.01
C ALA A 296 1.74 5.87 -19.84
N LEU A 297 1.08 4.84 -19.30
CA LEU A 297 -0.37 4.79 -19.04
C LEU A 297 -0.67 4.48 -17.58
N ASP A 298 -1.73 5.09 -17.04
CA ASP A 298 -2.21 4.77 -15.69
C ASP A 298 -3.20 3.59 -15.71
N ILE A 299 -3.73 3.24 -14.54
CA ILE A 299 -4.56 2.05 -14.37
C ILE A 299 -5.92 2.23 -15.05
N GLU A 300 -6.48 3.43 -15.04
CA GLU A 300 -7.72 3.82 -15.70
C GLU A 300 -7.58 3.77 -17.23
N ASP A 301 -6.48 4.30 -17.75
CA ASP A 301 -6.12 4.26 -19.17
C ASP A 301 -6.04 2.81 -19.67
N LEU A 302 -5.34 1.94 -18.93
CA LEU A 302 -5.23 0.50 -19.25
C LEU A 302 -6.62 -0.18 -19.26
N ALA A 303 -7.47 0.14 -18.28
CA ALA A 303 -8.84 -0.36 -18.24
C ALA A 303 -9.69 0.15 -19.43
N GLN A 304 -9.45 1.37 -19.92
CA GLN A 304 -10.14 1.92 -21.08
C GLN A 304 -9.68 1.26 -22.39
N ILE A 305 -8.38 1.05 -22.58
CA ILE A 305 -7.85 0.34 -23.76
C ILE A 305 -8.39 -1.09 -23.80
N GLY A 306 -8.37 -1.82 -22.68
CA GLY A 306 -8.92 -3.17 -22.67
C GLY A 306 -10.43 -3.22 -22.89
N ARG A 307 -11.18 -2.18 -22.49
CA ARG A 307 -12.61 -2.02 -22.87
C ARG A 307 -12.81 -1.83 -24.37
N LYS A 308 -11.94 -1.05 -25.02
CA LYS A 308 -11.98 -0.78 -26.46
C LYS A 308 -11.66 -2.04 -27.28
N ILE A 309 -10.63 -2.79 -26.88
CA ILE A 309 -10.20 -4.03 -27.54
C ILE A 309 -11.09 -5.22 -27.17
N GLY A 310 -11.69 -5.21 -25.98
CA GLY A 310 -12.48 -6.33 -25.44
C GLY A 310 -11.62 -7.44 -24.83
N THR A 311 -10.47 -7.09 -24.24
CA THR A 311 -9.52 -8.04 -23.63
C THR A 311 -9.21 -7.68 -22.18
N CYS A 312 -8.79 -8.65 -21.38
CA CYS A 312 -8.53 -8.48 -19.96
C CYS A 312 -7.30 -7.58 -19.71
N PRO A 313 -7.48 -6.35 -19.18
CA PRO A 313 -6.35 -5.45 -18.89
C PRO A 313 -5.45 -5.98 -17.79
N TYR A 314 -6.03 -6.62 -16.76
CA TYR A 314 -5.30 -7.14 -15.60
C TYR A 314 -4.18 -8.12 -15.99
N TYR A 315 -4.52 -9.16 -16.75
CA TYR A 315 -3.52 -10.12 -17.22
C TYR A 315 -2.67 -9.54 -18.36
N GLY A 316 -3.21 -8.62 -19.16
CA GLY A 316 -2.44 -7.91 -20.19
C GLY A 316 -1.29 -7.10 -19.61
N ALA A 317 -1.55 -6.32 -18.55
CA ALA A 317 -0.53 -5.56 -17.84
C ALA A 317 0.50 -6.47 -17.14
N ARG A 318 0.04 -7.55 -16.50
CA ARG A 318 0.95 -8.53 -15.85
C ARG A 318 1.93 -9.17 -16.82
N ASP A 319 1.48 -9.50 -18.03
CA ASP A 319 2.35 -10.09 -19.04
C ASP A 319 3.45 -9.11 -19.53
N MET A 320 3.23 -7.79 -19.40
CA MET A 320 4.17 -6.75 -19.83
C MET A 320 5.30 -6.49 -18.82
N VAL A 321 5.17 -6.97 -17.58
CA VAL A 321 6.17 -6.77 -16.50
C VAL A 321 7.56 -7.27 -16.90
N ARG A 322 7.64 -8.39 -17.63
CA ARG A 322 8.91 -8.98 -18.06
C ARG A 322 9.67 -8.06 -19.01
N SER A 323 8.98 -7.37 -19.89
CA SER A 323 9.57 -6.46 -20.88
C SER A 323 9.52 -4.99 -20.48
N ALA A 324 9.04 -4.64 -19.28
CA ALA A 324 8.98 -3.25 -18.84
C ALA A 324 10.34 -2.79 -18.28
N ASP A 325 10.69 -1.54 -18.56
CA ASP A 325 11.86 -0.85 -18.00
C ASP A 325 11.49 -0.17 -16.67
N LEU A 326 10.24 0.31 -16.57
CA LEU A 326 9.64 0.90 -15.37
C LEU A 326 8.34 0.18 -15.00
N VAL A 327 8.27 -0.34 -13.77
CA VAL A 327 7.06 -0.97 -13.22
C VAL A 327 6.54 -0.12 -12.06
N VAL A 328 5.31 0.37 -12.18
CA VAL A 328 4.63 1.18 -11.18
C VAL A 328 3.62 0.28 -10.45
N LEU A 329 3.74 0.13 -9.13
CA LEU A 329 2.95 -0.83 -8.37
C LEU A 329 2.66 -0.39 -6.92
N PRO A 330 1.57 -0.86 -6.28
CA PRO A 330 1.30 -0.58 -4.87
C PRO A 330 2.31 -1.25 -3.92
N TYR A 331 2.47 -0.70 -2.71
CA TYR A 331 3.36 -1.25 -1.66
C TYR A 331 3.19 -2.75 -1.45
N GLN A 332 1.96 -3.23 -1.28
CA GLN A 332 1.71 -4.65 -0.98
C GLN A 332 2.21 -5.58 -2.09
N SER A 333 2.18 -5.13 -3.34
CA SER A 333 2.59 -5.95 -4.49
C SER A 333 4.10 -6.17 -4.55
N LEU A 334 4.88 -5.22 -4.00
CA LEU A 334 6.33 -5.31 -3.93
C LEU A 334 6.82 -5.92 -2.61
N LEU A 335 6.17 -5.60 -1.50
CA LEU A 335 6.70 -5.95 -0.17
C LEU A 335 6.31 -7.36 0.27
N LEU A 336 5.13 -7.85 -0.14
CA LEU A 336 4.72 -9.22 0.14
C LEU A 336 5.41 -10.18 -0.83
N LYS A 337 6.18 -11.12 -0.29
CA LYS A 337 6.89 -12.16 -1.06
C LYS A 337 5.96 -12.94 -1.99
N SER A 338 4.83 -13.42 -1.48
CA SER A 338 3.83 -14.16 -2.26
C SER A 338 3.28 -13.34 -3.44
N ALA A 339 3.09 -12.03 -3.25
CA ALA A 339 2.62 -11.14 -4.31
C ALA A 339 3.71 -10.90 -5.36
N ARG A 340 4.97 -10.71 -4.95
CA ARG A 340 6.12 -10.59 -5.87
C ARG A 340 6.26 -11.83 -6.75
N GLU A 341 6.25 -13.01 -6.14
CA GLU A 341 6.38 -14.29 -6.82
C GLU A 341 5.21 -14.52 -7.80
N SER A 342 3.98 -14.23 -7.36
CA SER A 342 2.80 -14.31 -8.21
C SER A 342 2.89 -13.37 -9.40
N LEU A 343 3.34 -12.13 -9.21
CA LEU A 343 3.49 -11.16 -10.29
C LEU A 343 4.71 -11.45 -11.19
N GLY A 344 5.64 -12.31 -10.74
CA GLY A 344 6.89 -12.61 -11.43
C GLY A 344 7.86 -11.44 -11.40
N LEU A 345 7.88 -10.69 -10.29
CA LEU A 345 8.83 -9.58 -10.10
C LEU A 345 10.21 -10.15 -9.76
N ASN A 346 11.22 -9.75 -10.53
CA ASN A 346 12.62 -10.05 -10.23
C ASN A 346 13.31 -8.76 -9.80
N LEU A 347 13.79 -8.72 -8.55
CA LEU A 347 14.45 -7.55 -7.98
C LEU A 347 15.97 -7.56 -8.19
N LYS A 348 16.56 -8.67 -8.62
CA LYS A 348 18.00 -8.76 -8.93
C LYS A 348 18.41 -7.64 -9.89
N ASN A 349 19.51 -6.95 -9.57
CA ASN A 349 20.06 -5.83 -10.36
C ASN A 349 19.04 -4.70 -10.66
N SER A 350 17.98 -4.57 -9.85
CA SER A 350 16.92 -3.57 -10.07
C SER A 350 16.95 -2.46 -9.03
N VAL A 351 16.45 -1.29 -9.39
CA VAL A 351 16.28 -0.15 -8.49
C VAL A 351 14.86 -0.14 -7.96
N VAL A 352 14.71 -0.05 -6.64
CA VAL A 352 13.42 0.06 -5.96
C VAL A 352 13.29 1.47 -5.39
N ILE A 353 12.21 2.15 -5.73
CA ILE A 353 11.88 3.49 -5.24
C ILE A 353 10.55 3.42 -4.50
N ILE A 354 10.57 3.76 -3.22
CA ILE A 354 9.42 3.77 -2.32
C ILE A 354 9.08 5.22 -2.00
N ASP A 355 7.97 5.72 -2.54
CA ASP A 355 7.52 7.10 -2.32
C ASP A 355 6.37 7.16 -1.31
N GLU A 356 6.45 8.13 -0.38
CA GLU A 356 5.67 8.23 0.85
C GLU A 356 6.04 7.18 1.90
N ALA A 357 7.35 6.99 2.08
CA ALA A 357 7.90 5.96 2.94
C ALA A 357 7.76 6.23 4.46
N HIS A 358 7.18 7.37 4.86
CA HIS A 358 7.00 7.74 6.27
C HIS A 358 6.11 6.75 7.05
N ASN A 359 5.20 6.04 6.37
CA ASN A 359 4.35 4.99 6.94
C ASN A 359 4.76 3.57 6.49
N LEU A 360 5.96 3.39 5.92
CA LEU A 360 6.38 2.10 5.37
C LEU A 360 6.47 1.02 6.46
N ALA A 361 7.09 1.33 7.60
CA ALA A 361 7.24 0.39 8.70
C ALA A 361 5.89 -0.09 9.23
N ASP A 362 4.94 0.83 9.45
CA ASP A 362 3.59 0.50 9.88
C ASP A 362 2.81 -0.29 8.84
N SER A 363 2.97 0.05 7.56
CA SER A 363 2.35 -0.69 6.46
C SER A 363 2.87 -2.13 6.41
N LEU A 364 4.17 -2.33 6.61
CA LEU A 364 4.80 -3.65 6.64
C LEU A 364 4.33 -4.48 7.83
N THR A 365 4.37 -3.93 9.05
CA THR A 365 3.92 -4.69 10.24
C THR A 365 2.43 -5.00 10.15
N SER A 366 1.61 -4.06 9.69
CA SER A 366 0.17 -4.26 9.53
C SER A 366 -0.19 -5.35 8.51
N MET A 367 0.65 -5.65 7.52
CA MET A 367 0.39 -6.73 6.55
C MET A 367 0.45 -8.13 7.17
N TYR A 368 1.19 -8.30 8.27
CA TYR A 368 1.35 -9.58 8.96
C TYR A 368 0.54 -9.67 10.26
N ASN A 369 0.08 -8.52 10.78
CA ASN A 369 -0.76 -8.45 11.96
C ASN A 369 -2.12 -9.14 11.71
N SER A 370 -2.57 -9.94 12.66
CA SER A 370 -3.87 -10.61 12.58
C SER A 370 -4.55 -10.63 13.94
N LYS A 371 -5.87 -10.42 13.97
CA LYS A 371 -6.67 -10.33 15.20
C LYS A 371 -7.87 -11.25 15.12
N VAL A 372 -8.07 -12.04 16.18
CA VAL A 372 -9.22 -12.91 16.36
C VAL A 372 -9.94 -12.51 17.65
N THR A 373 -11.24 -12.23 17.53
CA THR A 373 -12.10 -11.85 18.67
C THR A 373 -12.93 -13.03 19.16
N SER A 374 -13.36 -12.99 20.43
CA SER A 374 -14.18 -14.04 21.03
C SER A 374 -15.54 -14.20 20.32
N SER A 375 -16.13 -13.09 19.86
CA SER A 375 -17.37 -13.09 19.09
C SER A 375 -17.23 -13.78 17.73
N GLN A 376 -16.13 -13.58 17.01
CA GLN A 376 -15.84 -14.28 15.75
C GLN A 376 -15.73 -15.80 15.97
N VAL A 377 -14.97 -16.22 16.99
CA VAL A 377 -14.79 -17.66 17.28
C VAL A 377 -16.10 -18.30 17.72
N SER A 378 -16.85 -17.61 18.59
CA SER A 378 -18.14 -18.09 19.09
C SER A 378 -19.20 -18.15 17.98
N GLY A 379 -19.21 -17.15 17.08
CA GLY A 379 -20.07 -17.13 15.90
C GLY A 379 -19.81 -18.30 14.96
N TYR A 380 -18.54 -18.62 14.69
CA TYR A 380 -18.17 -19.78 13.88
C TYR A 380 -18.53 -21.12 14.56
N ALA A 381 -18.21 -21.27 15.84
CA ALA A 381 -18.50 -22.47 16.61
C ALA A 381 -20.01 -22.78 16.64
N ASN A 382 -20.84 -21.77 16.95
CA ASN A 382 -22.31 -21.93 16.95
C ASN A 382 -22.83 -22.42 15.61
N LYS A 383 -22.31 -21.90 14.49
CA LYS A 383 -22.73 -22.33 13.15
C LYS A 383 -22.32 -23.77 12.84
N LEU A 384 -21.12 -24.20 13.24
CA LEU A 384 -20.71 -25.60 13.11
C LEU A 384 -21.66 -26.53 13.89
N PHE A 385 -22.00 -26.17 15.13
CA PHE A 385 -22.97 -26.91 15.93
C PHE A 385 -24.34 -27.03 15.25
N PHE A 386 -24.86 -25.95 14.65
CA PHE A 386 -26.12 -26.01 13.90
C PHE A 386 -26.03 -26.85 12.62
N THR A 387 -24.85 -26.89 11.97
CA THR A 387 -24.63 -27.66 10.74
C THR A 387 -24.49 -29.16 11.03
N GLU A 388 -23.87 -29.53 12.15
CA GLU A 388 -23.69 -30.93 12.59
C GLU A 388 -24.95 -31.55 13.21
N THR A 389 -25.79 -30.75 13.89
CA THR A 389 -26.98 -31.27 14.59
C THR A 389 -28.23 -31.39 13.73
N GLY A 390 -28.24 -30.86 12.50
CA GLY A 390 -29.32 -31.08 11.52
C GLY A 390 -30.72 -30.60 11.95
N VAL A 391 -30.83 -29.75 12.98
CA VAL A 391 -32.11 -29.19 13.41
C VAL A 391 -32.42 -27.96 12.58
N GLY A 392 -33.11 -28.19 11.46
CA GLY A 392 -33.66 -27.15 10.60
C GLY A 392 -34.70 -26.30 11.33
N ASP A 393 -34.40 -25.00 11.38
CA ASP A 393 -35.29 -23.88 11.07
C ASP A 393 -36.76 -23.97 11.55
N LEU A 394 -37.04 -23.25 12.64
CA LEU A 394 -38.35 -22.66 12.88
C LEU A 394 -38.17 -21.16 13.13
N ASN A 395 -38.40 -20.39 12.06
CA ASN A 395 -38.77 -18.98 12.06
C ASN A 395 -37.73 -17.96 12.54
N HIS A 396 -36.93 -17.41 11.61
CA HIS A 396 -37.06 -15.99 11.25
C HIS A 396 -36.29 -15.67 9.97
N GLY A 397 -36.99 -15.06 8.99
CA GLY A 397 -36.38 -14.53 7.78
C GLY A 397 -35.39 -13.40 8.09
N GLN A 398 -34.10 -13.71 8.03
CA GLN A 398 -33.03 -12.74 7.80
C GLN A 398 -31.92 -13.44 7.01
N GLN A 399 -31.81 -13.14 5.72
CA GLN A 399 -30.75 -13.63 4.82
C GLN A 399 -29.36 -12.98 5.10
N HIS A 400 -29.01 -12.72 6.37
CA HIS A 400 -27.76 -12.04 6.76
C HIS A 400 -26.68 -12.93 7.38
N GLY A 401 -26.89 -14.25 7.53
CA GLY A 401 -26.03 -15.13 8.35
C GLY A 401 -24.90 -15.92 7.66
N GLU A 402 -24.80 -15.93 6.32
CA GLU A 402 -23.75 -16.71 5.63
C GLU A 402 -22.41 -15.99 5.56
N GLY A 403 -22.41 -14.67 5.37
CA GLY A 403 -21.17 -13.87 5.28
C GLY A 403 -20.37 -13.85 6.59
N SER A 404 -21.05 -13.74 7.74
CA SER A 404 -20.41 -13.58 9.05
C SER A 404 -19.57 -14.78 9.52
N SER A 405 -19.90 -16.00 9.08
CA SER A 405 -19.14 -17.19 9.47
C SER A 405 -17.90 -17.41 8.62
N ILE A 406 -17.99 -17.08 7.33
CA ILE A 406 -16.86 -17.19 6.41
C ILE A 406 -15.80 -16.17 6.81
N THR A 407 -16.21 -14.93 7.14
CA THR A 407 -15.30 -13.91 7.66
C THR A 407 -14.65 -14.32 8.98
N SER A 408 -15.41 -14.95 9.89
CA SER A 408 -14.88 -15.45 11.16
C SER A 408 -13.85 -16.57 10.98
N PHE A 409 -14.10 -17.50 10.04
CA PHE A 409 -13.15 -18.55 9.70
C PHE A 409 -11.91 -18.00 8.99
N GLN A 410 -12.09 -17.05 8.07
CA GLN A 410 -10.99 -16.38 7.38
C GLN A 410 -10.07 -15.67 8.38
N ALA A 411 -10.63 -14.94 9.36
CA ALA A 411 -9.85 -14.32 10.42
C ALA A 411 -9.02 -15.33 11.23
N LEU A 412 -9.58 -16.51 11.51
CA LEU A 412 -8.85 -17.60 12.16
C LEU A 412 -7.76 -18.18 11.24
N ALA A 413 -8.06 -18.40 9.97
CA ALA A 413 -7.10 -18.92 8.99
C ALA A 413 -5.93 -17.94 8.81
N ASP A 414 -6.21 -16.64 8.72
CA ASP A 414 -5.18 -15.60 8.62
C ASP A 414 -4.35 -15.51 9.88
N PHE A 415 -4.95 -15.68 11.06
CA PHE A 415 -4.20 -15.80 12.31
C PHE A 415 -3.25 -17.01 12.31
N LEU A 416 -3.72 -18.18 11.87
CA LEU A 416 -2.87 -19.36 11.75
C LEU A 416 -1.76 -19.17 10.71
N ARG A 417 -2.04 -18.50 9.59
CA ARG A 417 -1.02 -18.14 8.58
C ARG A 417 0.03 -17.18 9.14
N SER A 418 -0.38 -16.16 9.90
CA SER A 418 0.56 -15.26 10.57
C SER A 418 1.50 -16.02 11.50
N LEU A 419 1.02 -17.07 12.19
CA LEU A 419 1.86 -17.91 13.05
C LEU A 419 2.88 -18.78 12.28
N LEU A 420 2.65 -19.05 10.99
CA LEU A 420 3.64 -19.74 10.15
C LEU A 420 4.86 -18.86 9.86
N TYR A 421 4.72 -17.54 10.05
CA TYR A 421 5.85 -16.62 9.97
C TYR A 421 6.72 -16.77 11.23
N CYS A 422 7.61 -17.75 11.21
CA CYS A 422 8.57 -18.02 12.27
C CYS A 422 9.63 -16.90 12.34
N ASN A 423 9.32 -15.82 13.04
CA ASN A 423 10.26 -14.76 13.34
C ASN A 423 10.31 -14.48 14.86
N ASP A 424 11.51 -14.22 15.38
CA ASP A 424 11.79 -13.83 16.78
C ASP A 424 11.09 -12.52 17.19
N ASP A 425 10.67 -11.71 16.21
CA ASP A 425 10.00 -10.43 16.40
C ASP A 425 8.48 -10.55 16.56
N GLY A 426 7.91 -11.74 16.32
CA GLY A 426 6.48 -11.99 16.47
C GLY A 426 6.05 -12.02 17.94
N ARG A 427 4.91 -11.40 18.26
CA ARG A 427 4.30 -11.45 19.60
C ARG A 427 2.82 -11.78 19.53
N ILE A 428 2.33 -12.49 20.53
CA ILE A 428 0.90 -12.75 20.70
C ILE A 428 0.40 -11.93 21.90
N ILE A 429 -0.46 -10.96 21.61
CA ILE A 429 -1.14 -10.15 22.61
C ILE A 429 -2.48 -10.79 22.91
N VAL A 430 -2.74 -11.06 24.19
CA VAL A 430 -4.02 -11.60 24.68
C VAL A 430 -4.68 -10.55 25.56
N ALA A 431 -5.81 -10.02 25.08
CA ALA A 431 -6.62 -9.08 25.84
C ALA A 431 -7.89 -9.77 26.35
N ARG A 432 -8.12 -9.67 27.67
CA ARG A 432 -9.32 -10.18 28.31
C ARG A 432 -10.30 -9.04 28.58
N HIS A 433 -11.59 -9.37 28.53
CA HIS A 433 -12.66 -8.45 28.88
C HIS A 433 -12.45 -7.87 30.29
N LYS A 434 -12.37 -6.53 30.41
CA LYS A 434 -12.26 -5.86 31.72
C LYS A 434 -13.65 -5.83 32.38
N PRO A 435 -13.85 -6.40 33.58
CA PRO A 435 -15.13 -6.28 34.28
C PRO A 435 -15.35 -4.81 34.70
N GLY A 436 -16.32 -4.13 34.08
CA GLY A 436 -16.79 -2.79 34.49
C GLY A 436 -16.40 -1.58 33.62
N GLY A 437 -15.78 -1.79 32.44
CA GLY A 437 -15.55 -0.75 31.43
C GLY A 437 -16.28 -1.09 30.12
N HIS A 438 -16.34 -0.16 29.16
CA HIS A 438 -17.01 -0.35 27.87
C HIS A 438 -16.69 -1.70 27.20
N SER A 439 -17.70 -2.24 26.50
CA SER A 439 -17.81 -3.54 25.83
C SER A 439 -16.70 -3.85 24.81
N GLU A 440 -15.44 -3.88 25.21
CA GLU A 440 -14.37 -4.40 24.36
C GLU A 440 -14.33 -5.92 24.48
N ASP A 441 -14.60 -6.58 23.36
CA ASP A 441 -14.58 -8.03 23.23
C ASP A 441 -13.16 -8.58 23.50
N ALA A 442 -13.08 -9.75 24.12
CA ALA A 442 -11.80 -10.41 24.33
C ALA A 442 -11.17 -10.78 22.97
N TYR A 443 -9.85 -10.62 22.84
CA TYR A 443 -9.16 -10.89 21.58
C TYR A 443 -7.77 -11.48 21.77
N ILE A 444 -7.33 -12.18 20.74
CA ILE A 444 -5.96 -12.62 20.54
C ILE A 444 -5.46 -11.93 19.28
N LYS A 445 -4.30 -11.28 19.36
CA LYS A 445 -3.69 -10.56 18.24
C LYS A 445 -2.25 -11.01 18.07
N PHE A 446 -1.88 -11.41 16.86
CA PHE A 446 -0.49 -11.59 16.47
C PHE A 446 0.04 -10.27 15.90
N VAL A 447 1.20 -9.83 16.38
CA VAL A 447 1.84 -8.58 15.94
C VAL A 447 3.31 -8.79 15.62
N MET A 448 3.77 -8.11 14.57
CA MET A 448 5.20 -8.01 14.22
C MET A 448 5.77 -6.71 14.78
N LEU A 449 6.77 -6.80 15.66
CA LEU A 449 7.36 -5.61 16.30
C LEU A 449 8.31 -4.84 15.37
N CYS A 450 9.00 -5.55 14.49
CA CYS A 450 9.99 -5.02 13.55
C CYS A 450 9.73 -5.57 12.14
N ALA A 451 10.08 -4.80 11.12
CA ALA A 451 9.91 -5.18 9.71
C ALA A 451 11.25 -5.48 9.01
N GLU A 452 12.35 -5.55 9.77
CA GLU A 452 13.71 -5.81 9.25
C GLU A 452 13.77 -7.05 8.36
N LYS A 453 13.39 -8.23 8.85
CA LYS A 453 13.54 -9.49 8.09
C LYS A 453 12.66 -9.53 6.83
N THR A 454 11.50 -8.90 6.86
CA THR A 454 10.63 -8.79 5.68
C THR A 454 11.24 -7.86 4.65
N PHE A 455 11.78 -6.74 5.10
CA PHE A 455 12.32 -5.71 4.21
C PHE A 455 13.72 -6.07 3.69
N SER A 456 14.49 -6.86 4.44
CA SER A 456 15.82 -7.32 4.05
C SER A 456 15.77 -8.14 2.76
N GLU A 457 14.72 -8.93 2.54
CA GLU A 457 14.51 -9.66 1.28
C GLU A 457 14.43 -8.71 0.06
N VAL A 458 13.98 -7.47 0.24
CA VAL A 458 13.89 -6.47 -0.84
C VAL A 458 15.24 -5.77 -1.01
N THR A 459 15.90 -5.40 0.08
CA THR A 459 17.21 -4.73 0.03
C THR A 459 18.35 -5.62 -0.43
N ASP A 460 18.30 -6.91 -0.11
CA ASP A 460 19.36 -7.86 -0.45
C ASP A 460 19.37 -8.24 -1.93
N ASP A 461 18.18 -8.26 -2.56
CA ASP A 461 18.01 -8.56 -3.98
C ASP A 461 18.23 -7.33 -4.87
N ALA A 462 17.81 -6.14 -4.41
CA ALA A 462 17.86 -4.91 -5.22
C ALA A 462 19.29 -4.35 -5.37
N HIS A 463 19.56 -3.74 -6.53
CA HIS A 463 20.78 -2.94 -6.74
C HIS A 463 20.78 -1.69 -5.86
N ALA A 464 19.64 -1.03 -5.72
CA ALA A 464 19.48 0.11 -4.83
C ALA A 464 18.04 0.22 -4.33
N VAL A 465 17.86 0.64 -3.08
CA VAL A 465 16.57 0.94 -2.47
C VAL A 465 16.55 2.39 -2.02
N ILE A 466 15.61 3.16 -2.55
CA ILE A 466 15.45 4.59 -2.30
C ILE A 466 14.11 4.80 -1.61
N MET A 467 14.15 5.35 -0.41
CA MET A 467 12.95 5.70 0.36
C MET A 467 12.78 7.22 0.35
N ALA A 468 11.69 7.71 -0.24
CA ALA A 468 11.39 9.13 -0.32
C ALA A 468 10.12 9.47 0.46
N GLY A 469 10.11 10.61 1.16
CA GLY A 469 8.95 11.03 1.94
C GLY A 469 9.00 12.51 2.32
N GLY A 470 7.83 13.10 2.57
CA GLY A 470 7.73 14.51 3.00
C GLY A 470 8.14 14.77 4.44
N THR A 471 8.00 13.77 5.30
CA THR A 471 8.17 13.88 6.76
C THR A 471 8.90 12.65 7.30
N LEU A 472 10.09 12.36 6.76
CA LEU A 472 10.89 11.22 7.23
C LEU A 472 11.63 11.51 8.54
N GLN A 473 11.75 12.77 8.96
CA GLN A 473 12.34 13.12 10.24
C GLN A 473 11.36 12.90 11.41
N PRO A 474 11.80 12.28 12.52
CA PRO A 474 13.15 11.78 12.79
C PRO A 474 13.49 10.44 12.11
N ILE A 475 14.60 10.37 11.36
CA ILE A 475 15.01 9.17 10.57
C ILE A 475 15.23 7.95 11.47
N GLU A 476 15.67 8.18 12.70
CA GLU A 476 16.07 7.13 13.63
C GLU A 476 14.92 6.16 13.93
N GLU A 477 13.68 6.64 13.93
CA GLU A 477 12.47 5.81 14.05
C GLU A 477 12.38 4.81 12.90
N THR A 478 12.53 5.29 11.66
CA THR A 478 12.47 4.46 10.45
C THR A 478 13.66 3.52 10.39
N ARG A 479 14.86 3.98 10.77
CA ARG A 479 16.07 3.14 10.84
C ARG A 479 15.91 2.00 11.83
N LEU A 480 15.46 2.27 13.06
CA LEU A 480 15.32 1.23 14.10
C LEU A 480 14.26 0.16 13.75
N ARG A 481 13.25 0.49 12.95
CA ARG A 481 12.18 -0.46 12.58
C ARG A 481 12.41 -1.25 11.30
N LEU A 482 13.25 -0.74 10.40
CA LEU A 482 13.54 -1.38 9.11
C LEU A 482 14.97 -1.91 9.02
N PHE A 483 15.91 -1.27 9.71
CA PHE A 483 17.34 -1.52 9.64
C PHE A 483 18.04 -1.39 11.00
N PRO A 484 17.54 -2.04 12.07
CA PRO A 484 18.13 -1.89 13.40
C PRO A 484 19.63 -2.25 13.42
N GLY A 485 20.06 -3.20 12.57
CA GLY A 485 21.46 -3.62 12.44
C GLY A 485 22.38 -2.69 11.61
N LEU A 486 21.85 -1.71 10.87
CA LEU A 486 22.67 -0.81 10.04
C LEU A 486 23.06 0.46 10.80
N LEU A 487 24.31 0.90 10.62
CA LEU A 487 24.77 2.17 11.17
C LEU A 487 24.26 3.33 10.30
N PRO A 488 24.07 4.53 10.88
CA PRO A 488 23.69 5.71 10.11
C PRO A 488 24.65 6.05 8.95
N SER A 489 25.92 5.64 9.03
CA SER A 489 26.91 5.82 7.96
C SER A 489 26.66 4.95 6.72
N ASP A 490 25.97 3.83 6.88
CA ASP A 490 25.66 2.89 5.80
C ASP A 490 24.45 3.36 4.99
N ILE A 491 23.76 4.38 5.48
CA ILE A 491 22.52 4.92 4.95
C ILE A 491 22.77 6.33 4.43
N LYS A 492 22.55 6.52 3.13
CA LYS A 492 22.69 7.85 2.52
C LYS A 492 21.46 8.69 2.83
N PHE A 493 21.64 9.76 3.59
CA PHE A 493 20.55 10.68 3.91
C PHE A 493 20.66 12.00 3.14
N PHE A 494 19.52 12.47 2.64
CA PHE A 494 19.37 13.81 2.07
C PHE A 494 18.07 14.43 2.57
N SER A 495 18.13 15.70 2.95
CA SER A 495 16.96 16.49 3.30
C SER A 495 16.94 17.78 2.49
N CYS A 496 15.84 18.02 1.81
CA CYS A 496 15.54 19.30 1.19
C CYS A 496 15.22 20.33 2.26
N ASN A 497 15.90 21.47 2.21
CA ASN A 497 15.40 22.68 2.87
C ASN A 497 13.99 23.06 2.38
N HIS A 498 13.29 23.84 3.19
CA HIS A 498 11.95 24.27 2.86
C HIS A 498 11.96 25.34 1.74
N ILE A 499 10.99 25.32 0.81
CA ILE A 499 10.85 26.38 -0.22
C ILE A 499 10.34 27.68 0.40
N VAL A 500 9.41 27.57 1.34
CA VAL A 500 8.91 28.71 2.12
C VAL A 500 10.06 29.32 2.92
N PRO A 501 10.31 30.63 2.76
CA PRO A 501 11.41 31.30 3.44
C PRO A 501 11.16 31.37 4.96
N PRO A 502 12.21 31.31 5.80
CA PRO A 502 12.06 31.29 7.26
C PRO A 502 11.23 32.44 7.83
N GLU A 503 11.20 33.59 7.16
CA GLU A 503 10.44 34.78 7.54
C GLU A 503 8.92 34.59 7.42
N SER A 504 8.48 33.59 6.65
CA SER A 504 7.06 33.27 6.44
C SER A 504 6.51 32.24 7.42
N ILE A 505 7.36 31.67 8.30
CA ILE A 505 6.97 30.69 9.31
C ILE A 505 7.35 31.21 10.70
N LEU A 506 6.37 31.34 11.59
CA LEU A 506 6.59 31.80 12.96
C LEU A 506 6.17 30.72 13.97
N PRO A 507 7.09 29.86 14.43
CA PRO A 507 6.80 28.88 15.47
C PRO A 507 6.76 29.57 16.85
N ILE A 508 5.67 29.35 17.59
CA ILE A 508 5.50 29.91 18.94
C ILE A 508 5.07 28.80 19.91
N ALA A 509 5.88 28.54 20.92
CA ALA A 509 5.47 27.72 22.06
C ALA A 509 4.74 28.60 23.08
N VAL A 510 3.48 28.26 23.40
CA VAL A 510 2.63 29.02 24.34
C VAL A 510 2.56 28.28 25.68
N PRO A 511 3.34 28.67 26.71
CA PRO A 511 3.39 27.94 27.97
C PRO A 511 2.25 28.28 28.94
N CYS A 512 1.60 29.44 28.76
CA CYS A 512 0.56 29.94 29.66
C CYS A 512 -0.62 30.50 28.87
N GLY A 513 -1.83 30.33 29.42
CA GLY A 513 -3.04 30.91 28.87
C GLY A 513 -3.25 32.38 29.24
N PRO A 514 -4.30 33.03 28.68
CA PRO A 514 -4.59 34.45 28.88
C PRO A 514 -4.80 34.89 30.33
N SER A 515 -5.19 33.97 31.22
CA SER A 515 -5.37 34.20 32.66
C SER A 515 -4.09 33.98 33.46
N GLY A 516 -2.95 33.69 32.82
CA GLY A 516 -1.67 33.41 33.47
C GLY A 516 -1.50 31.98 34.00
N LYS A 517 -2.48 31.08 33.77
CA LYS A 517 -2.36 29.66 34.13
C LYS A 517 -1.43 28.95 33.17
N LYS A 518 -0.55 28.08 33.67
CA LYS A 518 0.31 27.23 32.84
C LYS A 518 -0.54 26.20 32.09
N PHE A 519 -0.26 26.02 30.81
CA PHE A 519 -0.84 24.94 30.04
C PHE A 519 -0.16 23.63 30.39
N ASP A 520 -0.92 22.70 30.97
CA ASP A 520 -0.53 21.31 31.16
C ASP A 520 -1.56 20.39 30.47
N PHE A 521 -1.16 19.84 29.32
CA PHE A 521 -1.96 18.92 28.52
C PHE A 521 -1.55 17.46 28.73
N SER A 522 -0.92 17.12 29.86
CA SER A 522 -0.67 15.73 30.24
C SER A 522 -1.98 14.97 30.47
N HIS A 523 -1.95 13.64 30.35
CA HIS A 523 -3.14 12.80 30.42
C HIS A 523 -3.98 13.03 31.69
N SER A 524 -3.32 13.30 32.82
CA SER A 524 -3.97 13.52 34.12
C SER A 524 -4.68 14.87 34.25
N SER A 525 -4.25 15.90 33.53
CA SER A 525 -4.71 17.29 33.71
C SER A 525 -5.41 17.89 32.50
N ARG A 526 -5.21 17.34 31.28
CA ARG A 526 -5.78 17.86 30.02
C ARG A 526 -7.31 17.96 30.01
N SER A 527 -7.99 17.06 30.73
CA SER A 527 -9.46 17.03 30.82
C SER A 527 -10.01 17.88 31.97
N SER A 528 -9.15 18.59 32.70
CA SER A 528 -9.61 19.47 33.79
C SER A 528 -10.41 20.65 33.20
N PRO A 529 -11.53 21.05 33.83
CA PRO A 529 -12.35 22.16 33.33
C PRO A 529 -11.55 23.47 33.21
N THR A 530 -10.61 23.70 34.12
CA THR A 530 -9.73 24.86 34.09
C THR A 530 -8.87 24.92 32.83
N MET A 531 -8.34 23.79 32.38
CA MET A 531 -7.49 23.70 31.20
C MET A 531 -8.31 23.90 29.91
N ILE A 532 -9.46 23.25 29.83
CA ILE A 532 -10.38 23.35 28.69
C ILE A 532 -10.88 24.79 28.52
N GLU A 533 -11.30 25.45 29.61
CA GLU A 533 -11.71 26.86 29.56
C GLU A 533 -10.56 27.78 29.13
N GLU A 534 -9.35 27.53 29.65
CA GLU A 534 -8.20 28.37 29.36
C GLU A 534 -7.77 28.28 27.89
N LEU A 535 -7.82 27.07 27.32
CA LEU A 535 -7.63 26.85 25.88
C LEU A 535 -8.71 27.57 25.07
N GLY A 536 -9.96 27.54 25.54
CA GLY A 536 -11.07 28.27 24.90
C GLY A 536 -10.86 29.79 24.88
N ARG A 537 -10.35 30.37 25.98
CA ARG A 537 -9.98 31.80 26.04
C ARG A 537 -8.86 32.12 25.06
N PHE A 538 -7.84 31.26 24.98
CA PHE A 538 -6.74 31.41 24.03
C PHE A 538 -7.26 31.42 22.57
N LEU A 539 -8.07 30.44 22.19
CA LEU A 539 -8.61 30.36 20.83
C LEU A 539 -9.55 31.53 20.48
N CYS A 540 -10.30 32.08 21.43
CA CYS A 540 -11.09 33.29 21.19
C CYS A 540 -10.22 34.49 20.77
N ASN A 541 -9.04 34.63 21.39
CA ASN A 541 -8.09 35.70 21.05
C ASN A 541 -7.48 35.46 19.67
N ILE A 542 -7.03 34.23 19.39
CA ILE A 542 -6.44 33.86 18.10
C ILE A 542 -7.45 34.02 16.97
N ALA A 543 -8.71 33.57 17.16
CA ALA A 543 -9.79 33.70 16.18
C ALA A 543 -10.12 35.15 15.80
N THR A 544 -9.79 36.11 16.67
CA THR A 544 -9.99 37.54 16.40
C THR A 544 -8.87 38.13 15.54
N ILE A 545 -7.65 37.60 15.67
CA ILE A 545 -6.44 38.16 15.05
C ILE A 545 -6.15 37.49 13.70
N VAL A 546 -6.23 36.16 13.64
CA VAL A 546 -5.84 35.39 12.46
C VAL A 546 -6.97 35.44 11.42
N PRO A 547 -6.73 35.93 10.19
CA PRO A 547 -7.71 35.89 9.11
C PRO A 547 -7.84 34.47 8.53
N GLU A 548 -8.92 34.21 7.79
CA GLU A 548 -9.10 32.96 7.02
C GLU A 548 -9.13 31.68 7.89
N GLY A 549 -8.35 30.66 7.55
CA GLY A 549 -8.37 29.34 8.18
C GLY A 549 -7.47 29.19 9.41
N ILE A 550 -8.02 28.63 10.48
CA ILE A 550 -7.29 28.15 11.66
C ILE A 550 -7.53 26.65 11.80
N VAL A 551 -6.47 25.86 11.96
CA VAL A 551 -6.57 24.41 12.21
C VAL A 551 -6.07 24.11 13.62
N VAL A 552 -6.90 23.45 14.43
CA VAL A 552 -6.58 23.09 15.82
C VAL A 552 -6.52 21.58 15.93
N PHE A 553 -5.32 21.05 16.17
CA PHE A 553 -5.08 19.62 16.31
C PHE A 553 -5.17 19.17 17.77
N PHE A 554 -5.97 18.13 18.01
CA PHE A 554 -6.13 17.45 19.29
C PHE A 554 -5.52 16.05 19.26
N SER A 555 -5.12 15.53 20.42
CA SER A 555 -4.48 14.20 20.53
C SER A 555 -5.41 13.02 20.22
N SER A 556 -6.73 13.18 20.30
CA SER A 556 -7.69 12.12 19.99
C SER A 556 -9.11 12.66 19.75
N TYR A 557 -9.93 11.90 19.02
CA TYR A 557 -11.34 12.23 18.80
C TYR A 557 -12.16 12.34 20.09
N ASP A 558 -11.86 11.51 21.10
CA ASP A 558 -12.60 11.54 22.36
C ASP A 558 -12.26 12.81 23.15
N TYR A 559 -10.99 13.23 23.13
CA TYR A 559 -10.58 14.48 23.77
C TYR A 559 -11.14 15.70 23.05
N GLU A 560 -11.09 15.72 21.71
CA GLU A 560 -11.71 16.76 20.87
C GLU A 560 -13.20 16.90 21.19
N LYS A 561 -13.92 15.77 21.27
CA LYS A 561 -15.36 15.77 21.62
C LYS A 561 -15.60 16.32 23.02
N GLN A 562 -14.83 15.89 24.01
CA GLN A 562 -14.95 16.37 25.39
C GLN A 562 -14.75 17.90 25.46
N VAL A 563 -13.74 18.42 24.75
CA VAL A 563 -13.45 19.85 24.66
C VAL A 563 -14.59 20.60 23.96
N TYR A 564 -15.07 20.09 22.82
CA TYR A 564 -16.16 20.70 22.08
C TYR A 564 -17.45 20.78 22.90
N ASP A 565 -17.85 19.70 23.55
CA ASP A 565 -19.06 19.64 24.37
C ASP A 565 -18.98 20.61 25.56
N ALA A 566 -17.82 20.71 26.21
CA ALA A 566 -17.57 21.68 27.27
C ALA A 566 -17.60 23.14 26.76
N TRP A 567 -17.09 23.40 25.55
CA TRP A 567 -17.14 24.73 24.94
C TRP A 567 -18.54 25.11 24.44
N MET A 568 -19.35 24.14 24.03
CA MET A 568 -20.76 24.34 23.73
C MET A 568 -21.52 24.71 25.01
N ALA A 569 -21.33 23.96 26.09
CA ALA A 569 -21.99 24.21 27.39
C ALA A 569 -21.59 25.56 28.01
N SER A 570 -20.32 25.96 27.90
CA SER A 570 -19.83 27.25 28.40
C SER A 570 -20.10 28.45 27.48
N GLY A 571 -20.65 28.21 26.28
CA GLY A 571 -20.89 29.25 25.26
C GLY A 571 -19.60 29.78 24.60
N THR A 572 -18.49 29.08 24.73
CA THR A 572 -17.20 29.42 24.09
C THR A 572 -17.27 29.24 22.58
N ILE A 573 -17.88 28.16 22.08
CA ILE A 573 -18.11 27.97 20.63
C ILE A 573 -18.91 29.14 20.06
N SER A 574 -19.95 29.61 20.76
CA SER A 574 -20.75 30.75 20.33
C SER A 574 -19.94 32.05 20.24
N LYS A 575 -18.91 32.22 21.08
CA LYS A 575 -18.00 33.38 21.01
C LYS A 575 -17.07 33.27 19.80
N ILE A 576 -16.49 32.09 19.57
CA ILE A 576 -15.64 31.82 18.40
C ILE A 576 -16.46 31.99 17.11
N SER A 577 -17.70 31.49 17.10
CA SER A 577 -18.64 31.53 15.96
C SER A 577 -19.01 32.94 15.50
N LYS A 578 -18.82 33.97 16.35
CA LYS A 578 -18.98 35.38 15.95
C LYS A 578 -17.92 35.83 14.96
N LYS A 579 -16.75 35.18 14.97
CA LYS A 579 -15.57 35.50 14.17
C LYS A 579 -15.19 34.42 13.16
N LYS A 580 -15.44 33.14 13.45
CA LYS A 580 -15.03 32.00 12.61
C LYS A 580 -16.13 30.95 12.49
N HIS A 581 -16.36 30.40 11.30
CA HIS A 581 -17.18 29.20 11.15
C HIS A 581 -16.45 27.97 11.71
N VAL A 582 -17.04 27.27 12.69
CA VAL A 582 -16.41 26.12 13.36
C VAL A 582 -16.81 24.81 12.69
N PHE A 583 -15.82 24.02 12.29
CA PHE A 583 -15.95 22.68 11.72
C PHE A 583 -15.21 21.66 12.58
N ARG A 584 -15.65 20.40 12.50
CA ARG A 584 -15.03 19.27 13.22
C ARG A 584 -14.72 18.16 12.24
N GLU A 585 -13.60 17.49 12.44
CA GLU A 585 -13.23 16.31 11.67
C GLU A 585 -14.17 15.14 11.98
N PRO A 586 -14.84 14.56 10.97
CA PRO A 586 -15.63 13.34 11.15
C PRO A 586 -14.74 12.10 11.16
N ARG A 587 -15.19 11.02 11.82
CA ARG A 587 -14.50 9.72 11.81
C ARG A 587 -14.62 8.98 10.47
N SER A 588 -15.65 9.29 9.68
CA SER A 588 -15.96 8.63 8.40
C SER A 588 -15.21 9.32 7.25
N SER A 589 -14.47 8.56 6.45
CA SER A 589 -13.71 9.06 5.30
C SER A 589 -14.59 9.74 4.25
N VAL A 590 -15.82 9.26 4.08
CA VAL A 590 -16.80 9.85 3.13
C VAL A 590 -17.21 11.26 3.56
N ASP A 591 -17.34 11.47 4.87
CA ASP A 591 -17.77 12.76 5.40
C ASP A 591 -16.63 13.78 5.45
N VAL A 592 -15.36 13.32 5.50
CA VAL A 592 -14.17 14.19 5.53
C VAL A 592 -14.13 15.10 4.31
N GLU A 593 -14.31 14.55 3.11
CA GLU A 593 -14.28 15.33 1.86
C GLU A 593 -15.41 16.38 1.82
N MET A 594 -16.60 16.01 2.29
CA MET A 594 -17.73 16.96 2.39
C MET A 594 -17.43 18.10 3.37
N ILE A 595 -16.86 17.80 4.54
CA ILE A 595 -16.55 18.81 5.56
C ILE A 595 -15.43 19.74 5.08
N LEU A 596 -14.39 19.21 4.43
CA LEU A 596 -13.30 20.01 3.87
C LEU A 596 -13.76 20.96 2.77
N ASN A 597 -14.67 20.50 1.90
CA ASN A 597 -15.27 21.36 0.88
C ASN A 597 -16.07 22.49 1.52
N LYS A 598 -16.89 22.21 2.54
CA LYS A 598 -17.62 23.25 3.31
C LYS A 598 -16.68 24.20 4.03
N TYR A 599 -15.59 23.70 4.59
CA TYR A 599 -14.54 24.51 5.22
C TYR A 599 -13.90 25.47 4.21
N LYS A 600 -13.53 24.97 3.03
CA LYS A 600 -12.96 25.76 1.94
C LYS A 600 -13.93 26.83 1.41
N GLU A 601 -15.19 26.46 1.18
CA GLU A 601 -16.25 27.39 0.78
C GLU A 601 -16.45 28.51 1.81
N ALA A 602 -16.45 28.17 3.11
CA ALA A 602 -16.59 29.15 4.18
C ALA A 602 -15.46 30.20 4.13
N ILE A 603 -14.21 29.79 3.91
CA ILE A 603 -13.06 30.70 3.79
C ILE A 603 -13.18 31.57 2.54
N GLN A 604 -13.42 30.96 1.37
CA GLN A 604 -13.53 31.68 0.09
C GLN A 604 -14.69 32.69 0.08
N SER A 605 -15.81 32.35 0.72
CA SER A 605 -16.96 33.24 0.84
C SER A 605 -16.66 34.50 1.66
N CYS A 606 -15.71 34.41 2.61
CA CYS A 606 -15.24 35.55 3.40
C CYS A 606 -14.25 36.42 2.62
N CYS A 607 -13.39 35.84 1.78
CA CYS A 607 -12.40 36.59 0.98
C CYS A 607 -13.01 37.33 -0.22
N SER A 608 -14.11 36.80 -0.79
CA SER A 608 -14.73 37.34 -2.01
C SER A 608 -15.63 38.56 -1.76
N LYS A 609 -16.07 38.77 -0.50
CA LYS A 609 -16.93 39.90 -0.12
C LYS A 609 -16.05 41.02 0.44
N GLY A 610 -15.57 41.88 -0.44
CA GLY A 610 -14.82 43.09 -0.05
C GLY A 610 -15.59 43.92 0.97
N SER A 611 -15.01 44.05 2.17
CA SER A 611 -15.26 45.12 3.16
C SER A 611 -16.73 45.54 3.38
N GLY A 612 -17.66 44.58 3.40
CA GLY A 612 -19.09 44.82 3.61
C GLY A 612 -19.66 43.93 4.70
N ASP A 613 -19.45 44.33 5.96
CA ASP A 613 -20.27 44.00 7.13
C ASP A 613 -20.68 42.51 7.34
N THR A 614 -19.70 41.61 7.37
CA THR A 614 -19.85 40.30 8.04
C THR A 614 -18.82 40.20 9.16
N SER A 615 -19.27 39.98 10.40
CA SER A 615 -18.40 39.86 11.58
C SER A 615 -17.43 38.68 11.53
N VAL A 616 -17.69 37.74 10.62
CA VAL A 616 -16.96 36.48 10.43
C VAL A 616 -15.87 36.69 9.38
N ASN A 617 -14.61 36.38 9.74
CA ASN A 617 -13.42 36.61 8.93
C ASN A 617 -12.71 35.31 8.51
N GLY A 618 -13.42 34.17 8.54
CA GLY A 618 -12.89 32.87 8.09
C GLY A 618 -13.48 31.68 8.82
N ALA A 619 -12.71 30.59 8.93
CA ALA A 619 -13.15 29.32 9.50
C ALA A 619 -12.12 28.73 10.48
N LEU A 620 -12.59 27.88 11.39
CA LEU A 620 -11.79 27.12 12.34
C LEU A 620 -12.14 25.64 12.20
N LEU A 621 -11.12 24.80 12.00
CA LEU A 621 -11.26 23.35 11.91
C LEU A 621 -10.65 22.69 13.14
N MET A 622 -11.46 21.93 13.88
CA MET A 622 -10.99 21.05 14.94
C MET A 622 -10.66 19.68 14.33
N ALA A 623 -9.37 19.35 14.29
CA ALA A 623 -8.82 18.15 13.69
C ALA A 623 -8.11 17.29 14.74
N VAL A 624 -7.81 16.05 14.39
CA VAL A 624 -7.16 15.08 15.26
C VAL A 624 -5.83 14.65 14.66
N VAL A 625 -4.80 14.57 15.51
CA VAL A 625 -3.48 14.05 15.11
C VAL A 625 -3.59 12.57 14.76
N GLY A 626 -3.07 12.17 13.59
CA GLY A 626 -3.28 10.82 13.04
C GLY A 626 -4.71 10.59 12.54
N GLY A 627 -5.52 11.64 12.44
CA GLY A 627 -6.80 11.64 11.74
C GLY A 627 -6.61 11.57 10.22
N LYS A 628 -7.74 11.51 9.50
CA LYS A 628 -7.72 11.47 8.03
C LYS A 628 -7.34 12.83 7.45
N ILE A 629 -7.62 13.92 8.16
CA ILE A 629 -7.25 15.27 7.71
C ILE A 629 -5.76 15.55 7.90
N SER A 630 -5.11 14.94 8.90
CA SER A 630 -3.66 15.00 9.10
C SER A 630 -2.86 14.01 8.26
N GLU A 631 -3.54 13.22 7.41
CA GLU A 631 -2.92 12.27 6.49
C GLU A 631 -3.34 12.56 5.04
N GLY A 632 -2.48 13.24 4.29
CA GLY A 632 -2.55 13.37 2.84
C GLY A 632 -3.36 14.55 2.31
N ILE A 633 -3.76 15.52 3.14
CA ILE A 633 -4.55 16.68 2.70
C ILE A 633 -3.67 17.93 2.72
N ASN A 634 -3.31 18.41 1.54
CA ASN A 634 -2.57 19.66 1.41
C ASN A 634 -3.51 20.86 1.56
N PHE A 635 -3.22 21.74 2.51
CA PHE A 635 -3.99 22.96 2.73
C PHE A 635 -3.46 24.07 1.83
N SER A 636 -4.22 24.42 0.80
CA SER A 636 -3.88 25.53 -0.10
C SER A 636 -4.02 26.90 0.59
N ASP A 637 -3.53 27.95 -0.06
CA ASP A 637 -3.54 29.34 0.43
C ASP A 637 -4.84 29.75 1.14
N GLY A 638 -4.68 30.27 2.36
CA GLY A 638 -5.74 30.71 3.25
C GLY A 638 -6.44 29.61 4.05
N MET A 639 -6.29 28.33 3.70
CA MET A 639 -6.94 27.22 4.42
C MET A 639 -6.31 26.89 5.77
N GLY A 640 -5.07 27.31 6.05
CA GLY A 640 -4.40 27.09 7.34
C GLY A 640 -3.35 28.14 7.65
N ARG A 641 -3.78 29.39 7.82
CA ARG A 641 -2.89 30.52 8.17
C ARG A 641 -2.34 30.42 9.59
N CYS A 642 -3.01 29.68 10.46
CA CYS A 642 -2.52 29.35 11.80
C CYS A 642 -2.86 27.89 12.12
N VAL A 643 -1.85 27.14 12.53
CA VAL A 643 -2.01 25.81 13.11
C VAL A 643 -1.75 25.89 14.60
N VAL A 644 -2.65 25.30 15.38
CA VAL A 644 -2.53 25.18 16.83
C VAL A 644 -2.46 23.70 17.18
N MET A 645 -1.32 23.27 17.72
CA MET A 645 -1.16 21.93 18.29
C MET A 645 -1.49 21.96 19.78
N VAL A 646 -2.55 21.27 20.20
CA VAL A 646 -3.00 21.24 21.60
C VAL A 646 -2.26 20.15 22.37
N GLY A 647 -1.20 20.55 23.07
CA GLY A 647 -0.31 19.63 23.77
C GLY A 647 0.60 18.86 22.82
N LEU A 648 1.28 17.85 23.34
CA LEU A 648 2.12 16.95 22.54
C LEU A 648 1.38 15.61 22.35
N PRO A 649 1.27 15.10 21.11
CA PRO A 649 0.52 13.88 20.80
C PRO A 649 1.33 12.62 21.15
N TYR A 650 1.76 12.50 22.40
CA TYR A 650 2.40 11.27 22.86
C TYR A 650 1.42 10.10 22.77
N PRO A 651 1.84 8.98 22.15
CA PRO A 651 1.05 7.75 22.15
C PRO A 651 0.71 7.31 23.58
N SER A 652 -0.42 6.62 23.77
CA SER A 652 -0.80 6.17 25.11
C SER A 652 0.13 5.06 25.59
N PRO A 653 0.72 5.15 26.79
CA PRO A 653 1.46 4.04 27.41
C PRO A 653 0.58 2.84 27.78
N ASP A 654 -0.75 2.97 27.69
CA ASP A 654 -1.68 1.84 27.85
C ASP A 654 -1.70 0.91 26.62
N ASP A 655 -1.11 1.34 25.50
CA ASP A 655 -0.97 0.52 24.30
C ASP A 655 0.10 -0.56 24.50
N VAL A 656 -0.36 -1.79 24.68
CA VAL A 656 0.49 -2.96 24.93
C VAL A 656 1.43 -3.25 23.76
N GLU A 657 0.98 -3.04 22.52
CA GLU A 657 1.78 -3.29 21.32
C GLU A 657 2.95 -2.31 21.27
N LEU A 658 2.66 -1.02 21.43
CA LEU A 658 3.68 0.02 21.48
C LEU A 658 4.71 -0.24 22.58
N MET A 659 4.26 -0.60 23.77
CA MET A 659 5.13 -0.82 24.91
C MET A 659 6.07 -2.02 24.71
N GLU A 660 5.59 -3.07 24.05
CA GLU A 660 6.43 -4.22 23.68
C GLU A 660 7.40 -3.86 22.54
N THR A 661 6.99 -3.04 21.56
CA THR A 661 7.89 -2.50 20.54
C THR A 661 9.01 -1.65 21.15
N ILE A 662 8.70 -0.77 22.10
CA ILE A 662 9.69 0.05 22.83
C ILE A 662 10.69 -0.85 23.57
N LYS A 663 10.19 -1.88 24.25
CA LYS A 663 11.03 -2.86 24.95
C LYS A 663 11.95 -3.59 23.98
N HIS A 664 11.43 -4.03 22.84
CA HIS A 664 12.18 -4.72 21.80
C HIS A 664 13.28 -3.84 21.20
N ILE A 665 12.96 -2.59 20.82
CA ILE A 665 13.94 -1.60 20.33
C ILE A 665 15.00 -1.30 21.38
N GLY A 666 14.61 -1.18 22.65
CA GLY A 666 15.54 -0.98 23.77
C GLY A 666 16.58 -2.10 23.88
N ASN A 667 16.20 -3.36 23.58
CA ASN A 667 17.08 -4.51 23.67
C ASN A 667 18.15 -4.57 22.56
N TYR A 668 17.89 -4.02 21.37
CA TYR A 668 18.89 -3.96 20.28
C TYR A 668 20.09 -3.10 20.65
N SER A 669 19.88 -2.03 21.42
CA SER A 669 20.98 -1.15 21.82
C SER A 669 21.87 -1.76 22.90
N SER A 670 21.33 -2.66 23.74
CA SER A 670 22.13 -3.41 24.71
C SER A 670 23.04 -4.45 24.03
N THR A 671 22.57 -5.15 22.99
CA THR A 671 23.37 -6.16 22.28
C THR A 671 24.51 -5.56 21.45
N SER A 672 24.37 -4.33 20.96
CA SER A 672 25.46 -3.60 20.28
C SER A 672 26.54 -3.06 21.22
N SER A 673 26.38 -3.14 22.55
CA SER A 673 27.28 -2.47 23.50
C SER A 673 28.12 -3.38 24.41
N VAL A 674 27.98 -4.71 24.38
CA VAL A 674 28.79 -5.59 25.23
C VAL A 674 29.04 -6.95 24.58
N ALA A 675 30.20 -7.09 23.91
CA ALA A 675 30.94 -8.35 23.89
C ALA A 675 31.87 -8.31 25.12
N GLY A 676 31.40 -8.83 26.25
CA GLY A 676 32.13 -8.78 27.51
C GLY A 676 31.28 -9.22 28.70
N ASP A 677 31.55 -10.44 29.15
CA ASP A 677 31.15 -11.02 30.43
C ASP A 677 29.75 -11.65 30.53
N ASP A 678 29.79 -12.99 30.48
CA ASP A 678 28.75 -13.90 30.93
C ASP A 678 28.36 -13.62 32.40
N GLU A 679 27.13 -13.15 32.62
CA GLU A 679 26.41 -13.46 33.86
C GLU A 679 25.04 -14.04 33.53
N SER A 680 24.88 -15.30 33.94
CA SER A 680 23.64 -16.07 33.88
C SER A 680 22.54 -15.37 34.69
N SER A 681 21.57 -14.75 34.00
CA SER A 681 20.29 -14.39 34.62
C SER A 681 19.23 -15.43 34.25
N SER A 682 18.65 -15.99 35.31
CA SER A 682 17.62 -17.01 35.31
C SER A 682 16.38 -16.57 34.52
N ARG A 683 15.99 -17.40 33.54
CA ARG A 683 14.71 -17.32 32.81
C ARG A 683 13.55 -17.73 33.73
N ASP A 684 13.09 -16.82 34.56
CA ASP A 684 11.77 -16.89 35.18
C ASP A 684 10.91 -15.75 34.61
N ASP A 685 10.43 -15.95 33.38
CA ASP A 685 9.57 -15.00 32.66
C ASP A 685 8.12 -15.16 33.14
N GLU A 686 7.87 -14.72 34.38
CA GLU A 686 6.52 -14.64 34.94
C GLU A 686 5.87 -13.33 34.45
N CYS A 687 4.94 -13.45 33.50
CA CYS A 687 4.19 -12.37 32.85
C CYS A 687 3.38 -11.53 33.87
N LYS A 688 4.03 -10.55 34.51
CA LYS A 688 3.37 -9.49 35.29
C LYS A 688 3.20 -8.26 34.39
N VAL A 689 1.95 -7.84 34.21
CA VAL A 689 1.60 -6.59 33.52
C VAL A 689 2.19 -5.42 34.30
N GLU A 690 3.33 -4.90 33.86
CA GLU A 690 3.89 -3.66 34.40
C GLU A 690 3.14 -2.45 33.80
N PRO A 691 2.90 -1.37 34.57
CA PRO A 691 2.36 -0.14 34.02
C PRO A 691 3.24 0.38 32.88
N GLY A 692 2.68 0.87 31.77
CA GLY A 692 3.45 1.32 30.60
C GLY A 692 4.55 2.34 30.92
N PHE A 693 4.27 3.28 31.84
CA PHE A 693 5.30 4.21 32.33
C PHE A 693 6.46 3.55 33.07
N GLY A 694 6.26 2.39 33.68
CA GLY A 694 7.31 1.58 34.30
C GLY A 694 8.25 0.98 33.26
N ILE A 695 7.71 0.47 32.15
CA ILE A 695 8.50 -0.06 31.04
C ILE A 695 9.26 1.07 30.33
N LEU A 696 8.63 2.22 30.05
CA LEU A 696 9.30 3.41 29.47
C LEU A 696 10.47 3.93 30.32
N ARG A 697 10.35 3.86 31.65
CA ARG A 697 11.43 4.26 32.57
C ARG A 697 12.58 3.24 32.63
N LYS A 698 12.28 1.96 32.38
CA LYS A 698 13.25 0.86 32.37
C LYS A 698 13.86 0.62 31.00
N SER A 699 13.19 1.02 29.92
CA SER A 699 13.73 0.94 28.56
C SER A 699 14.98 1.81 28.47
N GLY A 700 16.03 1.27 27.84
CA GLY A 700 17.27 2.02 27.58
C GLY A 700 17.02 3.31 26.79
N LYS A 701 18.04 4.17 26.68
CA LYS A 701 17.96 5.49 26.04
C LYS A 701 17.25 5.46 24.67
N SER A 702 17.52 4.46 23.85
CA SER A 702 16.95 4.30 22.51
C SER A 702 15.43 4.07 22.51
N GLY A 703 14.89 3.42 23.55
CA GLY A 703 13.43 3.24 23.68
C GLY A 703 12.71 4.53 24.05
N GLN A 704 13.34 5.37 24.87
CA GLN A 704 12.82 6.70 25.21
C GLN A 704 12.91 7.65 24.01
N GLU A 705 14.04 7.65 23.31
CA GLU A 705 14.23 8.41 22.08
C GLU A 705 13.24 8.00 20.99
N TYR A 706 12.98 6.69 20.81
CA TYR A 706 11.94 6.21 19.91
C TYR A 706 10.54 6.75 20.27
N TYR A 707 10.18 6.76 21.55
CA TYR A 707 8.90 7.29 22.02
C TYR A 707 8.77 8.81 21.78
N GLU A 708 9.84 9.57 21.97
CA GLU A 708 9.90 11.00 21.63
C GLU A 708 9.81 11.24 20.11
N ASN A 709 10.50 10.42 19.33
CA ASN A 709 10.49 10.51 17.87
C ASN A 709 9.11 10.23 17.27
N LEU A 710 8.34 9.29 17.83
CA LEU A 710 6.94 9.06 17.43
C LEU A 710 6.07 10.32 17.61
N CYS A 711 6.22 11.01 18.75
CA CYS A 711 5.51 12.25 19.01
C CYS A 711 5.91 13.34 17.99
N MET A 712 7.20 13.53 17.75
CA MET A 712 7.69 14.56 16.82
C MET A 712 7.33 14.27 15.37
N LYS A 713 7.31 13.00 14.96
CA LYS A 713 6.84 12.56 13.64
C LYS A 713 5.38 12.97 13.42
N ALA A 714 4.50 12.71 14.39
CA ALA A 714 3.09 13.08 14.32
C ALA A 714 2.88 14.61 14.27
N VAL A 715 3.69 15.37 15.02
CA VAL A 715 3.70 16.85 14.97
C VAL A 715 4.14 17.34 13.59
N ASN A 716 5.24 16.78 13.05
CA ASN A 716 5.77 17.15 11.74
C ASN A 716 4.77 16.86 10.62
N GLN A 717 4.05 15.74 10.67
CA GLN A 717 2.97 15.43 9.71
C GLN A 717 1.87 16.50 9.72
N CYS A 718 1.39 16.88 10.89
CA CYS A 718 0.32 17.89 11.01
C CYS A 718 0.77 19.30 10.52
N ILE A 719 2.05 19.62 10.65
CA ILE A 719 2.60 20.94 10.26
C ILE A 719 3.00 20.96 8.78
N ALA A 720 3.67 19.92 8.29
CA ALA A 720 4.23 19.89 6.94
C ALA A 720 3.18 19.89 5.82
N GLU A 721 1.95 19.43 6.11
CA GLU A 721 0.82 19.48 5.19
C GLU A 721 0.27 20.90 4.92
N GLN A 722 0.76 21.91 5.63
CA GLN A 722 0.46 23.32 5.40
C GLN A 722 1.53 24.04 4.59
N SER A 723 2.72 23.43 4.49
CA SER A 723 3.91 24.12 4.00
C SER A 723 4.10 23.98 2.49
N GLY A 724 3.14 23.37 1.78
CA GLY A 724 3.04 23.45 0.31
C GLY A 724 2.58 24.82 -0.21
N MET A 725 2.84 25.89 0.54
CA MET A 725 2.58 27.30 0.23
C MET A 725 3.59 27.85 -0.77
#